data_AF-A0A355TVW4-F1
#
_entry.id   AF-A0A355TVW4-F1
#
_cell.length_a   1.000
_cell.length_b   1.000
_cell.length_c   1.000
_cell.angle_alpha   90.00
_cell.angle_beta   90.00
_cell.angle_gamma   90.00
#
_symmetry.space_group_name_H-M   'P 1'
#
loop_
_entity.id
_entity.type
_entity.pdbx_description
1 polymer ?
#
loop_
_entity_poly.entity_id
_entity_poly.type
_entity_poly.pdbx_seq_one_letter_code
_entity_poly.pdbx_strand_id
1 'polypeptide(L)'
;IWDNTELASQLQKAADSILEFEKHSKECILNSKNPLPTNLVENWNSLGVRLRDIAWTISQDVLGNIGRVKLILPDFVPAASLDAWKITAVLNNMDRLEVRGRDSLGISVSLHFSSSQSFEDFCATITRAGLEEEFTKRLKCPTLENLSIRLDSHSLAAPSLMFIYKVSQEVGALGDNVAAIRRNIKADHILWHALGSKSVETNVWSHTRWASNGVINIANCHPVDEQTEPTSEETDRYWISGALNGDVDNFQALAQKVKLADGLSISPKITTDAKIIPVLVDYYYRRCHDLKQAFFKAVNEFEGSVAICLSSSLEPGRTYLALKGSGQSLFIGLCKQGYVFASEVYGLVEQTNRYIRLDGATEHIPGHPESAGQIFILNDKATELEGLEAFHLDGSPIELSEKNIRIAEITTRDINRGHFEHFLLKEIFDAPSSIEKTLQGKYFIENKFDGQAKVNLGPEVFPVELAEKFKNRQISRILLIGQGTAAVAGIAIASMMQRALKGSDIEVRAIKATELSGYSMEENMAKTLIIAVSQSGTTTDTNRTVDMVRARQASVLAIVNRRNSDLTYKVDGVMYTSDGRDIEMSVASTKAFYSQVVAGYLLGLNIASLIGTIGNKEVRRELQELLSLPNKIASVLQNRHDIEVLARQYATTRRDWAVVGSGSTKAAADEIRIKLSELCYKSIATDYIEDKKHIDLSSEPLTLVCTAGLPAMALRDSVK
;
A
#
# COMPACT_ATOMS: atom_id res chain seq x y z
N ILE A 1 27.53 -16.14 -1.60
CA ILE A 1 27.70 -14.71 -1.99
C ILE A 1 28.34 -13.93 -0.84
N TRP A 2 27.85 -14.08 0.40
CA TRP A 2 28.38 -13.40 1.60
C TRP A 2 29.92 -13.38 1.71
N ASP A 3 30.56 -14.54 1.51
CA ASP A 3 32.02 -14.72 1.60
C ASP A 3 32.73 -14.75 0.23
N ASN A 4 31.99 -14.56 -0.87
CA ASN A 4 32.52 -14.67 -2.23
C ASN A 4 32.38 -13.32 -2.96
N THR A 5 33.37 -12.46 -2.75
CA THR A 5 33.44 -11.10 -3.33
C THR A 5 33.53 -11.12 -4.86
N GLU A 6 34.16 -12.14 -5.43
CA GLU A 6 34.24 -12.31 -6.89
C GLU A 6 32.85 -12.56 -7.49
N LEU A 7 32.09 -13.50 -6.92
CA LEU A 7 30.71 -13.77 -7.34
C LEU A 7 29.82 -12.53 -7.19
N ALA A 8 29.97 -11.79 -6.08
CA ALA A 8 29.23 -10.53 -5.88
C ALA A 8 29.55 -9.50 -6.98
N SER A 9 30.82 -9.36 -7.36
CA SER A 9 31.25 -8.48 -8.46
C SER A 9 30.72 -8.93 -9.82
N GLN A 10 30.75 -10.23 -10.11
CA GLN A 10 30.20 -10.80 -11.35
C GLN A 10 28.68 -10.56 -11.45
N LEU A 11 27.95 -10.75 -10.36
CA LEU A 11 26.51 -10.46 -10.29
C LEU A 11 26.21 -8.98 -10.55
N GLN A 12 26.98 -8.05 -9.96
CA GLN A 12 26.80 -6.63 -10.21
C GLN A 12 27.04 -6.28 -11.67
N LYS A 13 28.13 -6.78 -12.28
CA LYS A 13 28.42 -6.58 -13.70
C LYS A 13 27.28 -7.10 -14.59
N ALA A 14 26.71 -8.25 -14.27
CA ALA A 14 25.58 -8.80 -15.02
C ALA A 14 24.34 -7.90 -14.93
N ALA A 15 24.04 -7.35 -13.75
CA ALA A 15 22.94 -6.40 -13.58
C ALA A 15 23.16 -5.12 -14.42
N ASP A 16 24.38 -4.58 -14.42
CA ASP A 16 24.74 -3.38 -15.18
C ASP A 16 24.60 -3.63 -16.70
N SER A 17 25.07 -4.79 -17.20
CA SER A 17 24.90 -5.18 -18.61
C SER A 17 23.44 -5.35 -19.04
N ILE A 18 22.58 -5.85 -18.15
CA ILE A 18 21.13 -5.97 -18.42
C ILE A 18 20.52 -4.58 -18.59
N LEU A 19 20.88 -3.62 -17.74
CA LEU A 19 20.37 -2.23 -17.83
C LEU A 19 20.87 -1.52 -19.09
N GLU A 20 22.14 -1.72 -19.45
CA GLU A 20 22.70 -1.18 -20.69
C GLU A 20 21.97 -1.73 -21.93
N PHE A 21 21.74 -3.05 -21.97
CA PHE A 21 20.99 -3.69 -23.03
C PHE A 21 19.55 -3.18 -23.13
N GLU A 22 18.86 -3.01 -21.99
CA GLU A 22 17.49 -2.50 -21.96
C GLU A 22 17.43 -1.06 -22.49
N LYS A 23 18.32 -0.19 -22.02
CA LYS A 23 18.41 1.20 -22.47
C LYS A 23 18.65 1.28 -23.98
N HIS A 24 19.63 0.55 -24.48
CA HIS A 24 19.95 0.52 -25.91
C HIS A 24 18.77 0.01 -26.74
N SER A 25 18.11 -1.06 -26.28
CA SER A 25 16.92 -1.61 -26.95
C SER A 25 15.77 -0.61 -27.01
N LYS A 26 15.51 0.10 -25.91
CA LYS A 26 14.48 1.14 -25.83
C LYS A 26 14.74 2.28 -26.81
N GLU A 27 15.97 2.76 -26.90
CA GLU A 27 16.38 3.80 -27.86
C GLU A 27 16.15 3.34 -29.31
N CYS A 28 16.48 2.10 -29.64
CA CYS A 28 16.25 1.53 -30.97
C CYS A 28 14.75 1.46 -31.34
N ILE A 29 13.89 1.14 -30.38
CA ILE A 29 12.43 1.04 -30.58
C ILE A 29 11.80 2.42 -30.76
N LEU A 30 12.15 3.37 -29.89
CA LEU A 30 11.60 4.73 -29.93
C LEU A 30 12.07 5.50 -31.17
N ASN A 31 13.28 5.22 -31.67
CA ASN A 31 13.83 5.85 -32.87
C ASN A 31 13.56 5.05 -34.17
N SER A 32 12.64 4.09 -34.15
CA SER A 32 12.28 3.33 -35.34
C SER A 32 11.77 4.27 -36.46
N LYS A 33 12.34 4.14 -37.66
CA LYS A 33 11.92 4.90 -38.84
C LYS A 33 10.48 4.60 -39.28
N ASN A 34 9.94 3.45 -38.86
CA ASN A 34 8.56 3.04 -39.12
C ASN A 34 7.78 2.90 -37.80
N PRO A 35 6.50 3.30 -37.76
CA PRO A 35 5.66 3.09 -36.59
C PRO A 35 5.51 1.60 -36.31
N LEU A 36 5.87 1.18 -35.11
CA LEU A 36 5.65 -0.17 -34.64
C LEU A 36 4.20 -0.33 -34.20
N PRO A 37 3.55 -1.47 -34.51
CA PRO A 37 2.26 -1.84 -33.93
C PRO A 37 2.25 -1.70 -32.40
N THR A 38 1.16 -1.17 -31.84
CA THR A 38 1.02 -0.92 -30.39
C THR A 38 1.30 -2.15 -29.56
N ASN A 39 0.78 -3.30 -29.96
CA ASN A 39 1.00 -4.57 -29.27
C ASN A 39 2.48 -4.98 -29.22
N LEU A 40 3.27 -4.68 -30.25
CA LEU A 40 4.70 -4.93 -30.22
C LEU A 40 5.41 -3.96 -29.27
N VAL A 41 5.04 -2.68 -29.28
CA VAL A 41 5.59 -1.67 -28.35
C VAL A 41 5.27 -2.05 -26.90
N GLU A 42 4.04 -2.47 -26.60
CA GLU A 42 3.62 -2.94 -25.27
C GLU A 42 4.39 -4.20 -24.83
N ASN A 43 4.55 -5.18 -25.73
CA ASN A 43 5.34 -6.39 -25.44
C ASN A 43 6.81 -6.05 -25.12
N TRP A 44 7.40 -5.13 -25.88
CA TRP A 44 8.75 -4.66 -25.63
C TRP A 44 8.87 -3.88 -24.32
N ASN A 45 7.91 -3.01 -24.01
CA ASN A 45 7.86 -2.30 -22.74
C ASN A 45 7.79 -3.28 -21.57
N SER A 46 6.94 -4.31 -21.67
CA SER A 46 6.83 -5.39 -20.68
C SER A 46 8.16 -6.11 -20.49
N LEU A 47 8.86 -6.46 -21.58
CA LEU A 47 10.20 -7.07 -21.49
C LEU A 47 11.21 -6.15 -20.81
N GLY A 48 11.24 -4.86 -21.19
CA GLY A 48 12.13 -3.87 -20.58
C GLY A 48 11.89 -3.68 -19.09
N VAL A 49 10.62 -3.71 -18.65
CA VAL A 49 10.27 -3.71 -17.22
C VAL A 49 10.87 -4.93 -16.52
N ARG A 50 10.71 -6.13 -17.09
CA ARG A 50 11.26 -7.38 -16.50
C ARG A 50 12.79 -7.35 -16.41
N LEU A 51 13.48 -6.81 -17.41
CA LEU A 51 14.93 -6.66 -17.39
C LEU A 51 15.39 -5.73 -16.27
N ARG A 52 14.73 -4.57 -16.11
CA ARG A 52 14.99 -3.64 -14.99
C ARG A 52 14.72 -4.27 -13.63
N ASP A 53 13.66 -5.07 -13.52
CA ASP A 53 13.35 -5.80 -12.28
C ASP A 53 14.44 -6.81 -11.92
N ILE A 54 14.92 -7.60 -12.89
CA ILE A 54 16.00 -8.58 -12.66
C ILE A 54 17.28 -7.87 -12.20
N ALA A 55 17.69 -6.81 -12.90
CA ALA A 55 18.88 -6.04 -12.54
C ALA A 55 18.75 -5.41 -11.15
N TRP A 56 17.56 -4.91 -10.81
CA TRP A 56 17.24 -4.37 -9.50
C TRP A 56 17.30 -5.44 -8.41
N THR A 57 16.67 -6.60 -8.60
CA THR A 57 16.70 -7.69 -7.62
C THR A 57 18.13 -8.13 -7.33
N ILE A 58 18.98 -8.27 -8.35
CA ILE A 58 20.39 -8.60 -8.15
C ILE A 58 21.10 -7.51 -7.35
N SER A 59 21.01 -6.25 -7.79
CA SER A 59 21.81 -5.15 -7.21
C SER A 59 21.32 -4.72 -5.83
N GLN A 60 20.01 -4.63 -5.62
CA GLN A 60 19.40 -4.00 -4.45
C GLN A 60 18.86 -5.01 -3.44
N ASP A 61 18.12 -6.02 -3.89
CA ASP A 61 17.47 -7.00 -3.00
C ASP A 61 18.41 -8.15 -2.60
N VAL A 62 19.41 -8.47 -3.42
CA VAL A 62 20.43 -9.47 -3.10
C VAL A 62 21.71 -8.80 -2.61
N LEU A 63 22.43 -8.09 -3.49
CA LEU A 63 23.76 -7.54 -3.13
C LEU A 63 23.67 -6.40 -2.11
N GLY A 64 22.72 -5.48 -2.29
CA GLY A 64 22.48 -4.38 -1.34
C GLY A 64 22.13 -4.89 0.06
N ASN A 65 21.40 -6.01 0.16
CA ASN A 65 21.03 -6.61 1.44
C ASN A 65 22.21 -7.21 2.20
N ILE A 66 23.24 -7.71 1.51
CA ILE A 66 24.47 -8.16 2.19
C ILE A 66 25.06 -7.03 3.02
N GLY A 67 25.13 -5.82 2.47
CA GLY A 67 25.58 -4.63 3.21
C GLY A 67 24.68 -4.31 4.40
N ARG A 68 23.35 -4.32 4.21
CA ARG A 68 22.38 -4.02 5.27
C ARG A 68 22.43 -5.03 6.43
N VAL A 69 22.64 -6.31 6.14
CA VAL A 69 22.79 -7.35 7.16
C VAL A 69 24.10 -7.18 7.93
N LYS A 70 25.22 -6.86 7.25
CA LYS A 70 26.51 -6.56 7.91
C LYS A 70 26.42 -5.38 8.87
N LEU A 71 25.51 -4.44 8.63
CA LEU A 71 25.33 -3.30 9.54
C LEU A 71 24.73 -3.69 10.89
N ILE A 72 23.95 -4.78 10.97
CA ILE A 72 23.33 -5.24 12.22
C ILE A 72 24.01 -6.47 12.84
N LEU A 73 24.62 -7.34 12.03
CA LEU A 73 25.28 -8.57 12.48
C LEU A 73 26.60 -8.23 13.20
N PRO A 74 26.79 -8.61 14.47
CA PRO A 74 28.07 -8.43 15.16
C PRO A 74 29.13 -9.41 14.71
N ASP A 75 30.39 -8.97 14.70
CA ASP A 75 31.55 -9.78 14.27
C ASP A 75 31.77 -11.04 15.13
N PHE A 76 31.29 -11.05 16.37
CA PHE A 76 31.49 -12.16 17.31
C PHE A 76 30.52 -13.34 17.12
N VAL A 77 29.49 -13.23 16.28
CA VAL A 77 28.51 -14.32 16.01
C VAL A 77 28.22 -14.48 14.51
N PRO A 78 29.22 -14.81 13.67
CA PRO A 78 28.99 -14.97 12.22
C PRO A 78 28.00 -16.08 11.88
N ALA A 79 27.80 -17.05 12.78
CA ALA A 79 26.85 -18.14 12.64
C ALA A 79 25.39 -17.66 12.55
N ALA A 80 25.04 -16.50 13.11
CA ALA A 80 23.70 -15.92 13.11
C ALA A 80 23.38 -15.12 11.82
N SER A 81 24.15 -15.30 10.74
CA SER A 81 24.00 -14.52 9.51
C SER A 81 22.65 -14.71 8.81
N LEU A 82 22.08 -15.92 8.85
CA LEU A 82 20.75 -16.19 8.30
C LEU A 82 19.65 -15.47 9.10
N ASP A 83 19.76 -15.46 10.43
CA ASP A 83 18.80 -14.75 11.29
C ASP A 83 18.91 -13.24 11.13
N ALA A 84 20.14 -12.72 11.01
CA ALA A 84 20.37 -11.33 10.65
C ALA A 84 19.76 -10.97 9.28
N TRP A 85 19.77 -11.90 8.33
CA TRP A 85 19.08 -11.74 7.04
C TRP A 85 17.57 -11.66 7.23
N LYS A 86 16.96 -12.58 7.99
CA LYS A 86 15.51 -12.58 8.29
C LYS A 86 15.09 -11.27 8.96
N ILE A 87 15.81 -10.85 10.00
CA ILE A 87 15.57 -9.58 10.71
C ILE A 87 15.70 -8.40 9.76
N THR A 88 16.74 -8.37 8.92
CA THR A 88 16.94 -7.29 7.95
C THR A 88 15.82 -7.23 6.91
N ALA A 89 15.35 -8.38 6.41
CA ALA A 89 14.24 -8.45 5.46
C ALA A 89 12.95 -7.87 6.08
N VAL A 90 12.62 -8.25 7.31
CA VAL A 90 11.46 -7.69 8.03
C VAL A 90 11.61 -6.18 8.20
N LEU A 91 12.78 -5.69 8.63
CA LEU A 91 13.03 -4.26 8.82
C LEU A 91 13.06 -3.46 7.51
N ASN A 92 13.54 -4.03 6.40
CA ASN A 92 13.47 -3.41 5.09
C ASN A 92 12.01 -3.23 4.64
N ASN A 93 11.17 -4.24 4.86
CA ASN A 93 9.75 -4.15 4.54
C ASN A 93 9.05 -3.11 5.42
N MET A 94 9.39 -3.04 6.70
CA MET A 94 8.88 -1.97 7.57
C MET A 94 9.31 -0.58 7.10
N ASP A 95 10.54 -0.40 6.59
CA ASP A 95 11.01 0.89 6.05
C ASP A 95 10.21 1.34 4.81
N ARG A 96 9.74 0.37 4.00
CA ARG A 96 8.90 0.63 2.82
C ARG A 96 7.44 0.90 3.19
N LEU A 97 6.96 0.25 4.25
CA LEU A 97 5.57 0.32 4.71
C LEU A 97 5.36 1.37 5.80
N GLU A 98 6.42 2.01 6.27
CA GLU A 98 6.32 3.05 7.29
C GLU A 98 5.50 4.22 6.75
N VAL A 99 4.48 4.60 7.51
CA VAL A 99 3.67 5.79 7.27
C VAL A 99 3.85 6.69 8.49
N ARG A 100 4.10 7.98 8.27
CA ARG A 100 4.34 8.93 9.37
C ARG A 100 3.08 9.66 9.80
N GLY A 101 2.95 9.81 11.11
CA GLY A 101 1.87 10.50 11.80
C GLY A 101 1.26 9.58 12.84
N ARG A 102 1.47 9.88 14.13
CA ARG A 102 0.89 9.10 15.24
C ARG A 102 1.24 7.60 15.19
N ASP A 103 2.45 7.27 14.71
CA ASP A 103 2.89 5.91 14.47
C ASP A 103 3.81 5.33 15.56
N SER A 104 3.82 4.01 15.67
CA SER A 104 4.78 3.25 16.49
C SER A 104 5.15 1.95 15.78
N LEU A 105 6.38 1.48 15.95
CA LEU A 105 6.88 0.27 15.32
C LEU A 105 7.39 -0.70 16.39
N GLY A 106 7.02 -1.97 16.27
CA GLY A 106 7.58 -3.02 17.10
C GLY A 106 7.86 -4.29 16.32
N ILE A 107 8.91 -4.99 16.72
CA ILE A 107 9.37 -6.25 16.14
C ILE A 107 9.51 -7.29 17.24
N SER A 108 9.06 -8.50 16.92
CA SER A 108 9.24 -9.71 17.70
C SER A 108 10.31 -10.58 17.04
N VAL A 109 11.26 -11.07 17.84
CA VAL A 109 12.22 -12.11 17.44
C VAL A 109 12.06 -13.25 18.45
N SER A 110 11.42 -14.34 18.04
CA SER A 110 11.25 -15.53 18.88
C SER A 110 12.20 -16.64 18.47
N LEU A 111 12.70 -17.36 19.48
CA LEU A 111 13.68 -18.41 19.36
C LEU A 111 13.18 -19.65 20.12
N HIS A 112 13.29 -20.81 19.48
CA HIS A 112 12.91 -22.09 20.06
C HIS A 112 14.14 -22.99 20.11
N PHE A 113 14.56 -23.37 21.33
CA PHE A 113 15.72 -24.22 21.52
C PHE A 113 15.35 -25.68 21.28
N SER A 114 16.14 -26.40 20.49
CA SER A 114 15.87 -27.82 20.19
C SER A 114 15.95 -28.74 21.41
N SER A 115 16.61 -28.29 22.50
CA SER A 115 16.78 -29.05 23.73
C SER A 115 17.08 -28.15 24.94
N SER A 116 16.80 -28.67 26.14
CA SER A 116 17.17 -28.03 27.41
C SER A 116 18.67 -27.76 27.50
N GLN A 117 19.52 -28.69 27.03
CA GLN A 117 20.97 -28.52 27.02
C GLN A 117 21.40 -27.29 26.19
N SER A 118 20.78 -27.06 25.02
CA SER A 118 21.10 -25.87 24.21
C SER A 118 20.76 -24.58 24.95
N PHE A 119 19.65 -24.57 25.69
CA PHE A 119 19.27 -23.43 26.53
C PHE A 119 20.20 -23.25 27.75
N GLU A 120 20.65 -24.33 28.38
CA GLU A 120 21.63 -24.29 29.47
C GLU A 120 22.99 -23.75 28.99
N ASP A 121 23.45 -24.19 27.81
CA ASP A 121 24.68 -23.70 27.17
C ASP A 121 24.58 -22.19 26.85
N PHE A 122 23.40 -21.74 26.41
CA PHE A 122 23.09 -20.32 26.24
C PHE A 122 23.18 -19.57 27.57
N CYS A 123 22.51 -20.05 28.63
CA CYS A 123 22.56 -19.44 29.96
C CYS A 123 24.01 -19.35 30.48
N ALA A 124 24.80 -20.42 30.34
CA ALA A 124 26.22 -20.43 30.71
C ALA A 124 27.04 -19.42 29.89
N THR A 125 26.67 -19.18 28.63
CA THR A 125 27.28 -18.16 27.78
C THR A 125 26.93 -16.75 28.25
N ILE A 126 25.66 -16.50 28.62
CA ILE A 126 25.22 -15.23 29.21
C ILE A 126 25.95 -14.93 30.52
N THR A 127 26.10 -15.91 31.42
CA THR A 127 26.87 -15.75 32.66
C THR A 127 28.35 -15.46 32.37
N ARG A 128 29.00 -16.19 31.46
CA ARG A 128 30.40 -15.92 31.07
C ARG A 128 30.60 -14.55 30.44
N ALA A 129 29.60 -14.05 29.73
CA ALA A 129 29.62 -12.72 29.12
C ALA A 129 29.30 -11.59 30.13
N GLY A 130 28.94 -11.91 31.37
CA GLY A 130 28.57 -10.92 32.39
C GLY A 130 27.20 -10.27 32.16
N LEU A 131 26.31 -10.93 31.41
CA LEU A 131 25.00 -10.38 30.99
C LEU A 131 23.82 -10.90 31.82
N GLU A 132 24.08 -11.68 32.88
CA GLU A 132 23.04 -12.36 33.68
C GLU A 132 22.09 -11.40 34.41
N GLU A 133 22.62 -10.30 34.96
CA GLU A 133 21.81 -9.28 35.64
C GLU A 133 20.86 -8.59 34.64
N GLU A 134 21.38 -8.22 33.47
CA GLU A 134 20.58 -7.60 32.41
C GLU A 134 19.51 -8.56 31.90
N PHE A 135 19.88 -9.82 31.63
CA PHE A 135 18.95 -10.87 31.20
C PHE A 135 17.81 -11.04 32.22
N THR A 136 18.13 -11.19 33.50
CA THR A 136 17.14 -11.34 34.58
C THR A 136 16.24 -10.11 34.70
N LYS A 137 16.80 -8.90 34.55
CA LYS A 137 16.03 -7.65 34.59
C LYS A 137 15.02 -7.58 33.45
N ARG A 138 15.43 -7.97 32.24
CA ARG A 138 14.58 -7.92 31.02
C ARG A 138 13.46 -8.98 31.01
N LEU A 139 13.60 -10.04 31.82
CA LEU A 139 12.56 -11.03 32.07
C LEU A 139 11.47 -10.53 33.05
N LYS A 140 11.76 -9.52 33.87
CA LYS A 140 10.87 -9.02 34.95
C LYS A 140 10.09 -7.77 34.52
N CYS A 141 9.51 -7.79 33.32
CA CYS A 141 8.68 -6.69 32.83
C CYS A 141 7.18 -7.01 33.03
N PRO A 142 6.41 -6.11 33.69
CA PRO A 142 4.97 -6.30 33.91
C PRO A 142 4.13 -6.06 32.64
N THR A 143 4.71 -5.37 31.66
CA THR A 143 4.15 -5.11 30.33
C THR A 143 5.22 -5.38 29.29
N LEU A 144 4.80 -5.73 28.07
CA LEU A 144 5.71 -5.99 26.95
C LEU A 144 6.28 -4.67 26.42
N GLU A 145 7.40 -4.22 26.98
CA GLU A 145 8.06 -2.95 26.64
C GLU A 145 9.21 -3.14 25.63
N ASN A 146 9.86 -2.05 25.23
CA ASN A 146 11.09 -2.12 24.45
C ASN A 146 12.19 -2.83 25.26
N LEU A 147 12.94 -3.73 24.62
CA LEU A 147 13.96 -4.61 25.21
C LEU A 147 13.39 -5.68 26.17
N SER A 148 12.08 -5.87 26.28
CA SER A 148 11.56 -6.99 27.08
C SER A 148 11.96 -8.35 26.50
N ILE A 149 12.17 -9.32 27.39
CA ILE A 149 12.36 -10.73 27.03
C ILE A 149 11.24 -11.53 27.71
N ARG A 150 10.52 -12.36 26.95
CA ARG A 150 9.63 -13.39 27.52
C ARG A 150 10.32 -14.73 27.44
N LEU A 151 10.22 -15.52 28.50
CA LEU A 151 10.72 -16.89 28.59
C LEU A 151 9.54 -17.83 28.79
N ASP A 152 9.47 -18.86 27.95
CA ASP A 152 8.68 -20.05 28.24
C ASP A 152 9.53 -21.02 29.06
N SER A 153 9.07 -21.36 30.26
CA SER A 153 9.61 -22.44 31.08
C SER A 153 8.61 -23.55 31.38
N HIS A 154 7.44 -23.53 30.73
CA HIS A 154 6.43 -24.59 30.79
C HIS A 154 6.95 -25.86 30.09
N SER A 155 7.66 -25.71 28.96
CA SER A 155 8.37 -26.83 28.32
C SER A 155 9.82 -26.92 28.82
N LEU A 156 10.05 -27.63 29.94
CA LEU A 156 11.40 -27.85 30.48
C LEU A 156 12.35 -28.56 29.49
N ALA A 157 11.80 -29.28 28.50
CA ALA A 157 12.57 -30.01 27.50
C ALA A 157 13.07 -29.14 26.32
N ALA A 158 12.36 -28.05 26.00
CA ALA A 158 12.66 -27.18 24.87
C ALA A 158 12.17 -25.74 25.14
N PRO A 159 12.93 -24.96 25.93
CA PRO A 159 12.56 -23.59 26.28
C PRO A 159 12.45 -22.68 25.05
N SER A 160 11.68 -21.59 25.18
CA SER A 160 11.52 -20.60 24.11
C SER A 160 11.70 -19.18 24.65
N LEU A 161 12.37 -18.33 23.86
CA LEU A 161 12.55 -16.91 24.17
C LEU A 161 11.83 -16.05 23.13
N MET A 162 11.30 -14.91 23.56
CA MET A 162 10.83 -13.85 22.68
C MET A 162 11.47 -12.52 23.06
N PHE A 163 12.22 -11.93 22.14
CA PHE A 163 12.85 -10.63 22.28
C PHE A 163 11.99 -9.57 21.59
N ILE A 164 11.71 -8.48 22.31
CA ILE A 164 10.86 -7.40 21.81
C ILE A 164 11.63 -6.10 21.70
N TYR A 165 11.46 -5.43 20.56
CA TYR A 165 11.97 -4.08 20.34
C TYR A 165 10.84 -3.20 19.86
N LYS A 166 10.69 -2.03 20.49
CA LYS A 166 9.58 -1.10 20.25
C LYS A 166 10.08 0.32 20.24
N VAL A 167 9.50 1.13 19.36
CA VAL A 167 9.71 2.57 19.30
C VAL A 167 8.37 3.25 19.06
N SER A 168 8.18 4.40 19.69
CA SER A 168 6.98 5.21 19.58
C SER A 168 7.41 6.66 19.48
N GLN A 169 7.07 7.31 18.36
CA GLN A 169 7.41 8.70 18.08
C GLN A 169 6.19 9.39 17.49
N GLU A 170 5.71 10.46 18.12
CA GLU A 170 4.58 11.23 17.58
C GLU A 170 4.97 12.05 16.34
N VAL A 171 6.25 12.45 16.26
CA VAL A 171 6.84 13.24 15.17
C VAL A 171 8.23 12.68 14.83
N GLY A 172 8.47 12.40 13.54
CA GLY A 172 9.73 11.88 13.04
C GLY A 172 9.77 11.83 11.50
N ALA A 173 10.93 11.54 10.93
CA ALA A 173 11.14 11.36 9.50
C ALA A 173 11.01 9.87 9.10
N LEU A 174 10.53 9.58 7.89
CA LEU A 174 10.46 8.20 7.37
C LEU A 174 11.84 7.50 7.47
N GLY A 175 11.88 6.37 8.16
CA GLY A 175 13.07 5.58 8.47
C GLY A 175 13.55 5.68 9.92
N ASP A 176 13.15 6.69 10.71
CA ASP A 176 13.70 6.83 12.07
C ASP A 176 13.29 5.68 13.00
N ASN A 177 12.07 5.14 12.87
CA ASN A 177 11.63 4.02 13.70
C ASN A 177 12.47 2.78 13.40
N VAL A 178 12.63 2.46 12.12
CA VAL A 178 13.45 1.32 11.66
C VAL A 178 14.91 1.52 12.07
N ALA A 179 15.45 2.72 11.93
CA ALA A 179 16.82 3.04 12.37
C ALA A 179 16.99 2.89 13.88
N ALA A 180 16.00 3.27 14.69
CA ALA A 180 16.02 3.07 16.13
C ALA A 180 16.01 1.57 16.49
N ILE A 181 15.13 0.78 15.87
CA ILE A 181 15.08 -0.67 16.10
C ILE A 181 16.36 -1.36 15.65
N ARG A 182 16.93 -0.98 14.50
CA ARG A 182 18.23 -1.50 14.04
C ARG A 182 19.34 -1.25 15.05
N ARG A 183 19.39 -0.06 15.66
CA ARG A 183 20.36 0.27 16.71
C ARG A 183 20.16 -0.60 17.95
N ASN A 184 18.93 -0.78 18.41
CA ASN A 184 18.64 -1.61 19.58
C ASN A 184 19.02 -3.08 19.33
N ILE A 185 18.64 -3.65 18.19
CA ILE A 185 18.98 -5.04 17.82
C ILE A 185 20.48 -5.21 17.70
N LYS A 186 21.18 -4.29 17.01
CA LYS A 186 22.64 -4.37 16.86
C LYS A 186 23.36 -4.36 18.22
N ALA A 187 22.86 -3.56 19.17
CA ALA A 187 23.44 -3.43 20.50
C ALA A 187 23.06 -4.57 21.46
N ASP A 188 22.12 -5.45 21.11
CA ASP A 188 21.61 -6.48 22.00
C ASP A 188 22.48 -7.75 21.98
N HIS A 189 23.49 -7.79 22.83
CA HIS A 189 24.40 -8.93 22.92
C HIS A 189 23.68 -10.22 23.38
N ILE A 190 22.61 -10.11 24.18
CA ILE A 190 21.86 -11.26 24.67
C ILE A 190 21.14 -11.94 23.50
N LEU A 191 20.48 -11.15 22.63
CA LEU A 191 19.87 -11.68 21.41
C LEU A 191 20.91 -12.40 20.54
N TRP A 192 22.06 -11.77 20.28
CA TRP A 192 23.06 -12.35 19.39
C TRP A 192 23.70 -13.61 19.96
N HIS A 193 23.90 -13.70 21.27
CA HIS A 193 24.31 -14.97 21.90
C HIS A 193 23.22 -16.05 21.78
N ALA A 194 21.94 -15.69 21.88
CA ALA A 194 20.84 -16.62 21.69
C ALA A 194 20.78 -17.13 20.25
N LEU A 195 20.85 -16.24 19.25
CA LEU A 195 20.89 -16.60 17.82
C LEU A 195 22.15 -17.38 17.43
N GLY A 196 23.26 -17.17 18.14
CA GLY A 196 24.50 -17.93 17.97
C GLY A 196 24.49 -19.32 18.59
N SER A 197 23.44 -19.67 19.33
CA SER A 197 23.32 -20.97 19.99
C SER A 197 23.04 -22.07 18.96
N LYS A 198 23.47 -23.30 19.26
CA LYS A 198 23.29 -24.42 18.34
C LYS A 198 21.82 -24.84 18.30
N SER A 199 21.34 -25.16 17.10
CA SER A 199 20.01 -25.77 16.89
C SER A 199 18.87 -24.93 17.48
N VAL A 200 18.74 -23.70 17.00
CA VAL A 200 17.66 -22.79 17.34
C VAL A 200 16.80 -22.50 16.11
N GLU A 201 15.49 -22.64 16.25
CA GLU A 201 14.52 -22.22 15.23
C GLU A 201 14.06 -20.80 15.54
N THR A 202 13.89 -19.97 14.50
CA THR A 202 13.62 -18.54 14.66
C THR A 202 12.44 -18.07 13.82
N ASN A 203 11.56 -17.29 14.46
CA ASN A 203 10.45 -16.59 13.83
C ASN A 203 10.59 -15.09 14.09
N VAL A 204 10.38 -14.28 13.05
CA VAL A 204 10.53 -12.83 13.10
C VAL A 204 9.36 -12.19 12.42
N TRP A 205 8.68 -11.29 13.12
CA TRP A 205 7.58 -10.51 12.56
C TRP A 205 7.52 -9.14 13.22
N SER A 206 6.94 -8.17 12.51
CA SER A 206 6.91 -6.77 12.94
C SER A 206 5.56 -6.16 12.61
N HIS A 207 5.22 -5.11 13.33
CA HIS A 207 4.01 -4.34 13.10
C HIS A 207 4.30 -2.84 13.23
N THR A 208 3.77 -2.06 12.27
CA THR A 208 3.69 -0.61 12.37
C THR A 208 2.23 -0.24 12.66
N ARG A 209 2.02 0.52 13.74
CA ARG A 209 0.70 0.88 14.26
C ARG A 209 0.42 2.34 13.97
N TRP A 210 -0.66 2.59 13.24
CA TRP A 210 -1.33 3.89 13.19
C TRP A 210 -2.42 3.91 14.27
N ALA A 211 -2.29 4.78 15.27
CA ALA A 211 -3.14 4.71 16.46
C ALA A 211 -4.61 5.14 16.21
N SER A 212 -5.53 4.17 16.10
CA SER A 212 -6.99 4.37 16.11
C SER A 212 -7.53 4.42 17.55
N ASN A 213 -7.34 3.33 18.31
CA ASN A 213 -7.79 3.17 19.69
C ASN A 213 -6.61 3.20 20.67
N GLY A 214 -6.59 4.17 21.59
CA GLY A 214 -5.55 4.30 22.61
C GLY A 214 -4.37 5.20 22.20
N VAL A 215 -3.70 5.78 23.19
CA VAL A 215 -2.62 6.76 23.00
C VAL A 215 -1.39 6.16 22.32
N ILE A 216 -0.52 7.01 21.76
CA ILE A 216 0.73 6.59 21.15
C ILE A 216 1.77 6.45 22.27
N ASN A 217 2.09 5.22 22.63
CA ASN A 217 3.13 4.91 23.61
C ASN A 217 3.72 3.52 23.32
N ILE A 218 4.80 3.16 24.01
CA ILE A 218 5.47 1.86 23.84
C ILE A 218 4.57 0.69 24.26
N ALA A 219 3.80 0.83 25.34
CA ALA A 219 2.92 -0.21 25.84
C ALA A 219 1.80 -0.62 24.85
N ASN A 220 1.31 0.34 24.06
CA ASN A 220 0.31 0.13 22.99
C ASN A 220 0.93 -0.27 21.65
N CYS A 221 2.24 -0.14 21.48
CA CYS A 221 2.91 -0.57 20.27
C CYS A 221 2.79 -2.10 20.14
N HIS A 222 2.41 -2.60 18.97
CA HIS A 222 2.37 -4.04 18.73
C HIS A 222 3.81 -4.57 18.47
N PRO A 223 4.12 -5.85 18.72
CA PRO A 223 3.29 -6.89 19.35
C PRO A 223 2.78 -6.54 20.75
N VAL A 224 1.61 -7.06 21.11
CA VAL A 224 1.10 -7.13 22.49
C VAL A 224 0.99 -8.59 22.90
N ASP A 225 1.05 -8.88 24.20
CA ASP A 225 1.01 -10.26 24.73
C ASP A 225 -0.19 -10.53 25.64
N GLU A 226 -0.26 -11.71 26.23
CA GLU A 226 -1.36 -12.16 27.11
C GLU A 226 -1.26 -11.66 28.55
N GLN A 227 -0.15 -11.04 28.95
CA GLN A 227 0.06 -10.61 30.33
C GLN A 227 -1.06 -9.68 30.82
N THR A 228 -1.61 -9.99 31.98
CA THR A 228 -2.56 -9.16 32.73
C THR A 228 -1.92 -8.72 34.04
N GLU A 229 -2.56 -7.79 34.76
CA GLU A 229 -2.08 -7.36 36.07
C GLU A 229 -1.89 -8.57 37.01
N PRO A 230 -0.82 -8.61 37.80
CA PRO A 230 -0.48 -9.80 38.60
C PRO A 230 -1.63 -10.24 39.51
N THR A 231 -1.99 -11.52 39.46
CA THR A 231 -2.84 -12.16 40.47
C THR A 231 -1.97 -12.90 41.49
N SER A 232 -2.56 -13.34 42.60
CA SER A 232 -1.85 -14.05 43.68
C SER A 232 -1.37 -15.46 43.30
N GLU A 233 -1.66 -15.93 42.08
CA GLU A 233 -1.28 -17.25 41.58
C GLU A 233 -0.14 -17.11 40.56
N GLU A 234 0.94 -17.86 40.76
CA GLU A 234 2.00 -17.98 39.74
C GLU A 234 1.41 -18.63 38.49
N THR A 235 1.28 -17.86 37.41
CA THR A 235 0.80 -18.38 36.13
C THR A 235 1.88 -19.18 35.42
N ASP A 236 1.46 -20.26 34.74
CA ASP A 236 2.28 -21.03 33.81
C ASP A 236 3.11 -20.12 32.90
N ARG A 237 4.42 -20.41 32.79
CA ARG A 237 5.34 -19.58 32.01
C ARG A 237 5.32 -20.01 30.55
N TYR A 238 4.26 -19.67 29.82
CA TYR A 238 4.25 -19.58 28.35
C TYR A 238 4.01 -18.13 27.93
N TRP A 239 4.03 -17.86 26.64
CA TRP A 239 3.63 -16.56 26.09
C TRP A 239 2.78 -16.73 24.83
N ILE A 240 1.83 -15.80 24.64
CA ILE A 240 0.97 -15.67 23.47
C ILE A 240 1.04 -14.21 23.04
N SER A 241 1.58 -13.95 21.86
CA SER A 241 1.86 -12.60 21.35
C SER A 241 1.17 -12.38 20.02
N GLY A 242 0.57 -11.21 19.84
CA GLY A 242 -0.15 -10.88 18.62
C GLY A 242 -0.14 -9.40 18.25
N ALA A 243 -0.58 -9.14 17.03
CA ALA A 243 -0.76 -7.80 16.48
C ALA A 243 -2.04 -7.73 15.65
N LEU A 244 -2.52 -6.50 15.50
CA LEU A 244 -3.77 -6.18 14.84
C LEU A 244 -3.56 -5.07 13.80
N ASN A 245 -4.08 -5.30 12.60
CA ASN A 245 -4.53 -4.24 11.71
C ASN A 245 -6.06 -4.17 11.76
N GLY A 246 -6.59 -2.95 11.83
CA GLY A 246 -8.01 -2.71 12.04
C GLY A 246 -8.37 -2.56 13.51
N ASP A 247 -9.64 -2.77 13.84
CA ASP A 247 -10.21 -2.46 15.15
C ASP A 247 -11.08 -3.62 15.66
N VAL A 248 -10.93 -3.95 16.95
CA VAL A 248 -11.85 -4.83 17.69
C VAL A 248 -12.86 -3.97 18.44
N ASP A 249 -14.02 -3.70 17.83
CA ASP A 249 -15.00 -2.72 18.32
C ASP A 249 -15.55 -3.07 19.71
N ASN A 250 -15.69 -4.37 20.02
CA ASN A 250 -16.26 -4.86 21.27
C ASN A 250 -15.20 -5.20 22.34
N PHE A 251 -13.94 -4.73 22.21
CA PHE A 251 -12.83 -5.09 23.12
C PHE A 251 -13.11 -4.79 24.59
N GLN A 252 -13.86 -3.73 24.91
CA GLN A 252 -14.19 -3.37 26.29
C GLN A 252 -15.12 -4.39 26.95
N ALA A 253 -16.12 -4.89 26.21
CA ALA A 253 -17.03 -5.91 26.70
C ALA A 253 -16.30 -7.23 26.93
N LEU A 254 -15.40 -7.61 26.01
CA LEU A 254 -14.56 -8.79 26.13
C LEU A 254 -13.59 -8.68 27.32
N ALA A 255 -12.98 -7.52 27.54
CA ALA A 255 -12.12 -7.29 28.70
C ALA A 255 -12.89 -7.41 30.03
N GLN A 256 -14.12 -6.91 30.08
CA GLN A 256 -15.00 -7.08 31.25
C GLN A 256 -15.36 -8.55 31.48
N LYS A 257 -15.66 -9.31 30.42
CA LYS A 257 -15.93 -10.76 30.48
C LYS A 257 -14.77 -11.52 31.13
N VAL A 258 -13.54 -11.29 30.65
CA VAL A 258 -12.33 -11.94 31.19
C VAL A 258 -12.12 -11.56 32.66
N LYS A 259 -12.30 -10.28 33.00
CA LYS A 259 -12.19 -9.79 34.38
C LYS A 259 -13.22 -10.41 35.33
N LEU A 260 -14.47 -10.54 34.89
CA LEU A 260 -15.54 -11.11 35.72
C LEU A 260 -15.38 -12.62 35.90
N ALA A 261 -14.88 -13.32 34.89
CA ALA A 261 -14.70 -14.76 34.94
C ALA A 261 -13.47 -15.18 35.75
N ASP A 262 -12.31 -14.54 35.52
CA ASP A 262 -11.01 -15.03 36.02
C ASP A 262 -10.28 -13.99 36.91
N GLY A 263 -10.87 -12.82 37.16
CA GLY A 263 -10.23 -11.72 37.90
C GLY A 263 -9.10 -11.01 37.14
N LEU A 264 -8.77 -11.47 35.93
CA LEU A 264 -7.67 -10.95 35.11
C LEU A 264 -8.03 -9.57 34.55
N SER A 265 -7.17 -8.57 34.81
CA SER A 265 -7.39 -7.19 34.35
C SER A 265 -6.23 -6.72 33.46
N ILE A 266 -6.54 -6.08 32.35
CA ILE A 266 -5.53 -5.47 31.48
C ILE A 266 -4.93 -4.24 32.18
N SER A 267 -3.61 -4.07 32.07
CA SER A 267 -2.91 -2.93 32.67
C SER A 267 -3.46 -1.60 32.13
N PRO A 268 -3.75 -0.60 32.98
CA PRO A 268 -4.23 0.72 32.53
C PRO A 268 -3.27 1.47 31.60
N LYS A 269 -1.99 1.07 31.56
CA LYS A 269 -1.00 1.62 30.62
C LYS A 269 -1.26 1.20 29.17
N ILE A 270 -1.98 0.10 28.97
CA ILE A 270 -2.32 -0.47 27.67
C ILE A 270 -3.77 -0.13 27.38
N THR A 271 -3.98 0.81 26.46
CA THR A 271 -5.29 1.32 26.05
C THR A 271 -5.66 0.91 24.63
N THR A 272 -4.80 0.16 23.95
CA THR A 272 -5.09 -0.37 22.61
C THR A 272 -6.00 -1.59 22.71
N ASP A 273 -6.97 -1.66 21.82
CA ASP A 273 -7.90 -2.77 21.61
C ASP A 273 -7.17 -4.09 21.31
N ALA A 274 -6.09 -4.06 20.52
CA ALA A 274 -5.31 -5.24 20.16
C ALA A 274 -4.86 -6.12 21.33
N LYS A 275 -4.71 -5.55 22.54
CA LYS A 275 -4.35 -6.31 23.75
C LYS A 275 -5.39 -7.37 24.11
N ILE A 276 -6.65 -7.18 23.74
CA ILE A 276 -7.69 -8.17 24.00
C ILE A 276 -7.47 -9.48 23.24
N ILE A 277 -6.74 -9.46 22.13
CA ILE A 277 -6.52 -10.63 21.27
C ILE A 277 -5.77 -11.73 22.03
N PRO A 278 -4.49 -11.54 22.42
CA PRO A 278 -3.76 -12.57 23.15
C PRO A 278 -4.39 -12.89 24.51
N VAL A 279 -5.02 -11.91 25.18
CA VAL A 279 -5.72 -12.12 26.46
C VAL A 279 -6.93 -13.04 26.30
N LEU A 280 -7.75 -12.87 25.26
CA LEU A 280 -8.92 -13.71 25.02
C LEU A 280 -8.52 -15.11 24.52
N VAL A 281 -7.44 -15.20 23.75
CA VAL A 281 -6.85 -16.50 23.36
C VAL A 281 -6.35 -17.25 24.58
N ASP A 282 -5.61 -16.60 25.49
CA ASP A 282 -5.19 -17.18 26.77
C ASP A 282 -6.39 -17.65 27.61
N TYR A 283 -7.41 -16.79 27.75
CA TYR A 283 -8.66 -17.11 28.43
C TYR A 283 -9.30 -18.41 27.93
N TYR A 284 -9.34 -18.62 26.61
CA TYR A 284 -9.86 -19.86 26.04
C TYR A 284 -8.90 -21.03 26.15
N TYR A 285 -7.60 -20.79 25.97
CA TYR A 285 -6.57 -21.82 26.06
C TYR A 285 -6.55 -22.47 27.45
N ARG A 286 -6.65 -21.68 28.53
CA ARG A 286 -6.75 -22.18 29.92
C ARG A 286 -7.96 -23.09 30.17
N ARG A 287 -8.95 -23.10 29.27
CA ARG A 287 -10.18 -23.91 29.38
C ARG A 287 -10.18 -25.14 28.48
N CYS A 288 -9.56 -25.08 27.31
CA CYS A 288 -9.57 -26.19 26.35
C CYS A 288 -8.21 -26.85 26.12
N HIS A 289 -7.10 -26.24 26.57
CA HIS A 289 -5.73 -26.70 26.37
C HIS A 289 -5.38 -27.00 24.90
N ASP A 290 -6.00 -26.27 23.98
CA ASP A 290 -5.82 -26.38 22.54
C ASP A 290 -5.75 -24.96 21.96
N LEU A 291 -4.55 -24.55 21.53
CA LEU A 291 -4.29 -23.18 21.07
C LEU A 291 -5.09 -22.86 19.80
N LYS A 292 -5.21 -23.83 18.89
CA LYS A 292 -6.00 -23.69 17.67
C LYS A 292 -7.46 -23.43 18.02
N GLN A 293 -8.07 -24.26 18.87
CA GLN A 293 -9.46 -24.03 19.29
C GLN A 293 -9.64 -22.71 20.04
N ALA A 294 -8.67 -22.33 20.88
CA ALA A 294 -8.71 -21.08 21.61
C ALA A 294 -8.68 -19.86 20.67
N PHE A 295 -7.83 -19.91 19.64
CA PHE A 295 -7.75 -18.88 18.60
C PHE A 295 -9.06 -18.76 17.82
N PHE A 296 -9.66 -19.88 17.40
CA PHE A 296 -10.95 -19.89 16.70
C PHE A 296 -12.05 -19.26 17.53
N LYS A 297 -12.15 -19.61 18.82
CA LYS A 297 -13.16 -19.04 19.73
C LYS A 297 -12.97 -17.54 19.92
N ALA A 298 -11.73 -17.08 20.09
CA ALA A 298 -11.43 -15.66 20.24
C ALA A 298 -11.81 -14.86 18.99
N VAL A 299 -11.38 -15.31 17.79
CA VAL A 299 -11.65 -14.62 16.52
C VAL A 299 -13.15 -14.53 16.22
N ASN A 300 -13.92 -15.57 16.54
CA ASN A 300 -15.37 -15.56 16.33
C ASN A 300 -16.08 -14.48 17.17
N GLU A 301 -15.57 -14.14 18.35
CA GLU A 301 -16.16 -13.13 19.23
C GLU A 301 -15.79 -11.69 18.88
N PHE A 302 -14.79 -11.45 18.03
CA PHE A 302 -14.42 -10.09 17.67
C PHE A 302 -15.45 -9.45 16.74
N GLU A 303 -15.94 -8.27 17.12
CA GLU A 303 -16.70 -7.39 16.25
C GLU A 303 -15.77 -6.34 15.64
N GLY A 304 -16.04 -5.91 14.41
CA GLY A 304 -15.21 -4.98 13.65
C GLY A 304 -14.52 -5.62 12.45
N SER A 305 -13.48 -4.96 11.94
CA SER A 305 -12.67 -5.47 10.83
C SER A 305 -11.24 -5.66 11.31
N VAL A 306 -10.77 -6.91 11.30
CA VAL A 306 -9.52 -7.31 11.91
C VAL A 306 -8.67 -8.15 10.96
N ALA A 307 -7.38 -7.85 10.91
CA ALA A 307 -6.34 -8.73 10.39
C ALA A 307 -5.33 -9.00 11.52
N ILE A 308 -5.25 -10.26 11.94
CA ILE A 308 -4.55 -10.67 13.15
C ILE A 308 -3.36 -11.54 12.76
N CYS A 309 -2.23 -11.29 13.41
CA CYS A 309 -1.11 -12.24 13.49
C CYS A 309 -0.91 -12.62 14.95
N LEU A 310 -0.73 -13.91 15.23
CA LEU A 310 -0.48 -14.43 16.55
C LEU A 310 0.55 -15.57 16.51
N SER A 311 1.46 -15.56 17.48
CA SER A 311 2.48 -16.58 17.71
C SER A 311 2.54 -16.91 19.20
N SER A 312 2.87 -18.15 19.55
CA SER A 312 2.95 -18.59 20.94
C SER A 312 4.06 -19.60 21.13
N SER A 313 4.66 -19.62 22.32
CA SER A 313 5.59 -20.68 22.72
C SER A 313 4.93 -22.05 22.92
N LEU A 314 3.59 -22.10 23.01
CA LEU A 314 2.82 -23.34 23.12
C LEU A 314 2.88 -24.18 21.84
N GLU A 315 2.99 -23.51 20.68
CA GLU A 315 3.16 -24.18 19.37
C GLU A 315 4.30 -23.52 18.58
N PRO A 316 5.56 -23.82 18.94
CA PRO A 316 6.75 -23.33 18.24
C PRO A 316 6.69 -23.62 16.73
N GLY A 317 7.13 -22.66 15.92
CA GLY A 317 7.14 -22.76 14.45
C GLY A 317 5.78 -22.61 13.77
N ARG A 318 4.71 -22.35 14.54
CA ARG A 318 3.38 -22.05 14.00
C ARG A 318 3.00 -20.58 14.17
N THR A 319 2.47 -20.00 13.09
CA THR A 319 1.90 -18.64 13.09
C THR A 319 0.43 -18.70 12.73
N TYR A 320 -0.40 -18.09 13.56
CA TYR A 320 -1.85 -18.02 13.41
C TYR A 320 -2.23 -16.68 12.79
N LEU A 321 -2.90 -16.73 11.65
CA LEU A 321 -3.40 -15.58 10.92
C LEU A 321 -4.93 -15.62 10.86
N ALA A 322 -5.58 -14.48 11.02
CA ALA A 322 -7.02 -14.36 10.80
C ALA A 322 -7.35 -13.07 10.05
N LEU A 323 -8.36 -13.14 9.18
CA LEU A 323 -8.93 -11.97 8.51
C LEU A 323 -10.46 -12.04 8.61
N LYS A 324 -11.07 -10.99 9.15
CA LYS A 324 -12.53 -10.83 9.29
C LYS A 324 -12.93 -9.39 8.98
N GLY A 325 -14.00 -9.21 8.22
CA GLY A 325 -14.46 -7.91 7.74
C GLY A 325 -13.76 -7.45 6.45
N SER A 326 -14.24 -6.35 5.88
CA SER A 326 -13.81 -5.86 4.56
C SER A 326 -12.80 -4.72 4.58
N GLY A 327 -12.44 -4.20 5.76
CA GLY A 327 -11.60 -3.02 5.91
C GLY A 327 -10.09 -3.31 5.88
N GLN A 328 -9.71 -4.58 6.06
CA GLN A 328 -8.32 -5.02 6.15
C GLN A 328 -7.98 -6.07 5.09
N SER A 329 -6.69 -6.30 4.88
CA SER A 329 -6.18 -7.35 4.00
C SER A 329 -4.99 -8.07 4.63
N LEU A 330 -4.81 -9.32 4.22
CA LEU A 330 -3.70 -10.15 4.65
C LEU A 330 -3.31 -11.10 3.51
N PHE A 331 -2.00 -11.24 3.32
CA PHE A 331 -1.41 -12.02 2.25
C PHE A 331 -0.31 -12.93 2.81
N ILE A 332 -0.21 -14.14 2.28
CA ILE A 332 0.83 -15.12 2.61
C ILE A 332 1.69 -15.33 1.36
N GLY A 333 2.96 -14.91 1.42
CA GLY A 333 3.97 -15.18 0.42
C GLY A 333 4.63 -16.54 0.59
N LEU A 334 4.80 -17.26 -0.51
CA LEU A 334 5.44 -18.57 -0.56
C LEU A 334 6.92 -18.40 -0.91
N CYS A 335 7.82 -18.75 0.01
CA CYS A 335 9.28 -18.65 -0.16
C CYS A 335 9.93 -20.03 -0.12
N LYS A 336 11.12 -20.16 -0.72
CA LYS A 336 11.87 -21.43 -0.71
C LYS A 336 12.33 -21.90 0.69
N GLN A 337 12.28 -21.02 1.69
CA GLN A 337 12.76 -21.29 3.05
C GLN A 337 11.67 -21.07 4.13
N GLY A 338 10.40 -21.00 3.73
CA GLY A 338 9.26 -20.84 4.63
C GLY A 338 8.23 -19.86 4.08
N TYR A 339 7.53 -19.17 4.96
CA TYR A 339 6.50 -18.20 4.59
C TYR A 339 6.86 -16.80 5.04
N VAL A 340 6.39 -15.83 4.27
CA VAL A 340 6.30 -14.43 4.70
C VAL A 340 4.84 -14.04 4.67
N PHE A 341 4.41 -13.14 5.54
CA PHE A 341 3.04 -12.63 5.50
C PHE A 341 3.07 -11.12 5.73
N ALA A 342 2.10 -10.43 5.15
CA ALA A 342 1.99 -8.99 5.25
C ALA A 342 0.55 -8.56 4.97
N SER A 343 0.18 -7.40 5.50
CA SER A 343 -1.14 -6.81 5.19
C SER A 343 -1.22 -6.25 3.77
N GLU A 344 -0.08 -6.06 3.11
CA GLU A 344 0.06 -5.58 1.75
C GLU A 344 1.08 -6.41 0.97
N VAL A 345 0.86 -6.57 -0.34
CA VAL A 345 1.75 -7.34 -1.23
C VAL A 345 3.17 -6.76 -1.24
N TYR A 346 3.32 -5.46 -0.98
CA TYR A 346 4.61 -4.76 -0.85
C TYR A 346 5.52 -5.38 0.21
N GLY A 347 4.95 -5.93 1.29
CA GLY A 347 5.70 -6.59 2.35
C GLY A 347 6.23 -7.99 1.98
N LEU A 348 5.84 -8.52 0.81
CA LEU A 348 6.22 -9.85 0.33
C LEU A 348 7.29 -9.78 -0.76
N VAL A 349 7.23 -8.77 -1.64
CA VAL A 349 7.88 -8.76 -2.96
C VAL A 349 9.41 -8.72 -2.93
N GLU A 350 10.03 -8.41 -1.79
CA GLU A 350 11.48 -8.56 -1.62
C GLU A 350 11.89 -10.04 -1.53
N GLN A 351 11.02 -10.90 -0.98
CA GLN A 351 11.30 -12.31 -0.73
C GLN A 351 10.64 -13.23 -1.75
N THR A 352 9.44 -12.89 -2.22
CA THR A 352 8.70 -13.69 -3.20
C THR A 352 7.63 -12.87 -3.91
N ASN A 353 7.34 -13.24 -5.15
CA ASN A 353 6.20 -12.73 -5.89
C ASN A 353 4.99 -13.69 -5.87
N ARG A 354 5.13 -14.92 -5.33
CA ARG A 354 4.02 -15.88 -5.23
C ARG A 354 3.30 -15.68 -3.90
N TYR A 355 1.99 -15.48 -3.93
CA TYR A 355 1.22 -15.25 -2.71
C TYR A 355 -0.22 -15.78 -2.77
N ILE A 356 -0.79 -16.05 -1.60
CA ILE A 356 -2.21 -16.29 -1.37
C ILE A 356 -2.81 -15.07 -0.68
N ARG A 357 -4.01 -14.65 -1.10
CA ARG A 357 -4.78 -13.57 -0.47
C ARG A 357 -5.88 -14.19 0.39
N LEU A 358 -6.00 -13.77 1.65
CA LEU A 358 -7.13 -14.14 2.50
C LEU A 358 -8.39 -13.35 2.11
N ASP A 359 -9.55 -13.95 2.32
CA ASP A 359 -10.85 -13.32 2.16
C ASP A 359 -11.53 -13.11 3.52
N GLY A 360 -11.75 -11.84 3.88
CA GLY A 360 -12.38 -11.45 5.13
C GLY A 360 -13.87 -11.17 5.04
N ALA A 361 -14.44 -11.07 3.83
CA ALA A 361 -15.73 -10.42 3.60
C ALA A 361 -16.72 -11.25 2.80
N THR A 362 -16.25 -12.20 1.98
CA THR A 362 -17.15 -13.09 1.25
C THR A 362 -17.78 -14.10 2.20
N GLU A 363 -19.11 -14.14 2.21
CA GLU A 363 -19.90 -15.15 2.93
C GLU A 363 -19.60 -16.54 2.34
N HIS A 364 -19.08 -17.45 3.16
CA HIS A 364 -18.89 -18.84 2.72
C HIS A 364 -20.24 -19.55 2.55
N ILE A 365 -21.20 -19.22 3.43
CA ILE A 365 -22.57 -19.70 3.38
C ILE A 365 -23.45 -18.51 2.95
N PRO A 366 -24.02 -18.53 1.73
CA PRO A 366 -24.83 -17.41 1.24
C PRO A 366 -26.00 -17.07 2.17
N GLY A 367 -26.14 -15.80 2.53
CA GLY A 367 -27.18 -15.31 3.43
C GLY A 367 -26.83 -15.39 4.91
N HIS A 368 -25.61 -15.82 5.24
CA HIS A 368 -25.07 -15.92 6.60
C HIS A 368 -23.81 -15.06 6.74
N PRO A 369 -23.94 -13.75 7.02
CA PRO A 369 -22.80 -12.83 7.15
C PRO A 369 -21.75 -13.27 8.17
N GLU A 370 -22.15 -13.97 9.21
CA GLU A 370 -21.29 -14.54 10.25
C GLU A 370 -20.32 -15.61 9.72
N SER A 371 -20.60 -16.18 8.54
CA SER A 371 -19.73 -17.15 7.87
C SER A 371 -18.55 -16.50 7.13
N ALA A 372 -18.52 -15.17 7.04
CA ALA A 372 -17.43 -14.44 6.39
C ALA A 372 -16.18 -14.38 7.27
N GLY A 373 -15.02 -14.58 6.65
CA GLY A 373 -13.73 -14.57 7.31
C GLY A 373 -12.98 -15.88 7.20
N GLN A 374 -11.67 -15.81 7.37
CA GLN A 374 -10.76 -16.94 7.19
C GLN A 374 -9.67 -16.95 8.26
N ILE A 375 -9.26 -18.15 8.63
CA ILE A 375 -8.12 -18.43 9.51
C ILE A 375 -7.10 -19.26 8.74
N PHE A 376 -5.83 -18.87 8.82
CA PHE A 376 -4.71 -19.61 8.27
C PHE A 376 -3.71 -19.93 9.38
N ILE A 377 -3.18 -21.15 9.38
CA ILE A 377 -2.11 -21.59 10.28
C ILE A 377 -0.92 -21.97 9.41
N LEU A 378 0.19 -21.27 9.61
CA LEU A 378 1.42 -21.44 8.85
C LEU A 378 2.37 -22.30 9.68
N ASN A 379 2.89 -23.38 9.10
CA ASN A 379 3.90 -24.24 9.70
C ASN A 379 5.24 -24.05 8.99
N ASP A 380 6.21 -23.43 9.66
CA ASP A 380 7.50 -23.07 9.06
C ASP A 380 8.40 -24.24 8.64
N LYS A 381 8.02 -25.48 8.96
CA LYS A 381 8.69 -26.72 8.51
C LYS A 381 8.42 -27.08 7.05
N ALA A 382 7.48 -26.40 6.41
CA ALA A 382 7.15 -26.56 5.00
C ALA A 382 7.27 -25.22 4.25
N THR A 383 7.29 -25.30 2.92
CA THR A 383 7.64 -24.15 2.05
C THR A 383 6.64 -23.90 0.93
N GLU A 384 5.73 -24.85 0.68
CA GLU A 384 4.68 -24.76 -0.34
C GLU A 384 3.29 -24.92 0.32
N LEU A 385 2.26 -25.37 -0.39
CA LEU A 385 0.90 -25.37 0.15
C LEU A 385 0.68 -26.34 1.33
N GLU A 386 1.47 -27.40 1.44
CA GLU A 386 1.33 -28.42 2.47
C GLU A 386 1.60 -27.94 3.91
N GLY A 387 2.29 -26.80 4.07
CA GLY A 387 2.51 -26.17 5.37
C GLY A 387 1.43 -25.18 5.77
N LEU A 388 0.37 -25.04 4.96
CA LEU A 388 -0.73 -24.12 5.20
C LEU A 388 -1.99 -24.90 5.54
N GLU A 389 -2.53 -24.67 6.73
CA GLU A 389 -3.90 -25.06 7.06
C GLU A 389 -4.81 -23.83 6.91
N ALA A 390 -5.89 -23.95 6.14
CA ALA A 390 -6.83 -22.86 5.89
C ALA A 390 -8.25 -23.26 6.27
N PHE A 391 -8.98 -22.36 6.92
CA PHE A 391 -10.32 -22.61 7.45
C PHE A 391 -11.22 -21.39 7.31
N HIS A 392 -12.52 -21.64 7.18
CA HIS A 392 -13.54 -20.66 7.51
C HIS A 392 -13.65 -20.49 9.02
N LEU A 393 -14.31 -19.42 9.48
CA LEU A 393 -14.42 -19.12 10.92
C LEU A 393 -15.16 -20.22 11.72
N ASP A 394 -16.04 -20.98 11.08
CA ASP A 394 -16.79 -22.10 11.68
C ASP A 394 -15.95 -23.39 11.83
N GLY A 395 -14.69 -23.40 11.35
CA GLY A 395 -13.82 -24.57 11.38
C GLY A 395 -13.85 -25.44 10.13
N SER A 396 -14.72 -25.14 9.16
CA SER A 396 -14.72 -25.88 7.90
C SER A 396 -13.42 -25.64 7.11
N PRO A 397 -12.78 -26.70 6.57
CA PRO A 397 -11.50 -26.58 5.89
C PRO A 397 -11.65 -25.94 4.50
N ILE A 398 -10.64 -25.16 4.10
CA ILE A 398 -10.50 -24.59 2.77
C ILE A 398 -9.46 -25.40 1.99
N GLU A 399 -9.87 -26.00 0.88
CA GLU A 399 -8.94 -26.71 -0.01
C GLU A 399 -8.09 -25.71 -0.81
N LEU A 400 -6.78 -25.71 -0.54
CA LEU A 400 -5.81 -24.90 -1.26
C LEU A 400 -5.24 -25.67 -2.46
N SER A 401 -5.06 -24.96 -3.57
CA SER A 401 -4.45 -25.47 -4.80
C SER A 401 -3.63 -24.38 -5.49
N GLU A 402 -2.90 -24.73 -6.56
CA GLU A 402 -2.18 -23.76 -7.40
C GLU A 402 -3.07 -22.62 -7.92
N LYS A 403 -4.39 -22.82 -8.03
CA LYS A 403 -5.34 -21.77 -8.46
C LYS A 403 -5.47 -20.63 -7.45
N ASN A 404 -5.16 -20.89 -6.17
CA ASN A 404 -5.20 -19.89 -5.11
C ASN A 404 -3.94 -19.01 -5.11
N ILE A 405 -2.87 -19.45 -5.78
CA ILE A 405 -1.60 -18.72 -5.85
C ILE A 405 -1.69 -17.64 -6.92
N ARG A 406 -1.43 -16.40 -6.49
CA ARG A 406 -1.33 -15.22 -7.35
C ARG A 406 0.14 -14.82 -7.51
N ILE A 407 0.44 -14.17 -8.64
CA ILE A 407 1.76 -13.60 -8.91
C ILE A 407 1.68 -12.08 -8.75
N ALA A 408 2.53 -11.54 -7.90
CA ALA A 408 2.71 -10.11 -7.76
C ALA A 408 3.43 -9.58 -8.99
N GLU A 409 2.79 -8.64 -9.69
CA GLU A 409 3.39 -7.93 -10.82
C GLU A 409 4.18 -6.70 -10.38
N ILE A 410 4.34 -6.46 -9.09
CA ILE A 410 5.08 -5.34 -8.52
C ILE A 410 6.39 -5.85 -7.89
N THR A 411 7.42 -5.00 -7.87
CA THR A 411 8.70 -5.32 -7.23
C THR A 411 9.12 -4.22 -6.27
N THR A 412 10.16 -4.46 -5.46
CA THR A 412 10.73 -3.44 -4.56
C THR A 412 11.24 -2.20 -5.32
N ARG A 413 11.53 -2.32 -6.63
CA ARG A 413 11.88 -1.22 -7.52
C ARG A 413 10.75 -0.20 -7.64
N ASP A 414 9.52 -0.68 -7.76
CA ASP A 414 8.34 0.18 -8.01
C ASP A 414 7.95 0.98 -6.75
N ILE A 415 8.29 0.48 -5.57
CA ILE A 415 8.00 1.10 -4.26
C ILE A 415 9.24 1.70 -3.58
N ASN A 416 10.32 1.91 -4.33
CA ASN A 416 11.54 2.50 -3.79
C ASN A 416 11.39 4.02 -3.61
N ARG A 417 11.69 4.54 -2.41
CA ARG A 417 11.68 5.99 -2.12
C ARG A 417 12.86 6.75 -2.75
N GLY A 418 13.93 6.07 -3.12
CA GLY A 418 15.14 6.69 -3.65
C GLY A 418 15.79 7.64 -2.64
N HIS A 419 16.23 8.80 -3.12
CA HIS A 419 16.90 9.83 -2.32
C HIS A 419 15.95 10.86 -1.71
N PHE A 420 14.64 10.71 -1.89
CA PHE A 420 13.66 11.66 -1.41
C PHE A 420 13.34 11.45 0.07
N GLU A 421 13.10 12.55 0.78
CA GLU A 421 12.70 12.51 2.19
C GLU A 421 11.30 11.91 2.38
N HIS A 422 10.39 12.11 1.41
CA HIS A 422 9.02 11.60 1.46
C HIS A 422 8.60 10.99 0.12
N PHE A 423 7.76 9.94 0.17
CA PHE A 423 7.11 9.41 -1.03
C PHE A 423 6.29 10.47 -1.76
N LEU A 424 5.58 11.34 -1.02
CA LEU A 424 4.86 12.47 -1.61
C LEU A 424 5.77 13.35 -2.48
N LEU A 425 6.95 13.71 -1.96
CA LEU A 425 7.90 14.53 -2.71
C LEU A 425 8.42 13.79 -3.93
N LYS A 426 8.82 12.52 -3.78
CA LYS A 426 9.20 11.67 -4.91
C LYS A 426 8.13 11.67 -5.99
N GLU A 427 6.88 11.46 -5.61
CA GLU A 427 5.79 11.24 -6.55
C GLU A 427 5.36 12.54 -7.26
N ILE A 428 5.49 13.70 -6.62
CA ILE A 428 5.40 15.01 -7.29
C ILE A 428 6.48 15.12 -8.38
N PHE A 429 7.72 14.72 -8.08
CA PHE A 429 8.84 14.79 -9.02
C PHE A 429 8.80 13.70 -10.11
N ASP A 430 8.15 12.57 -9.84
CA ASP A 430 7.94 11.49 -10.81
C ASP A 430 6.79 11.78 -11.79
N ALA A 431 5.91 12.75 -11.49
CA ALA A 431 4.73 13.04 -12.30
C ALA A 431 5.02 13.27 -13.80
N PRO A 432 6.07 14.01 -14.22
CA PRO A 432 6.45 14.13 -15.64
C PRO A 432 6.68 12.76 -16.31
N SER A 433 7.46 11.88 -15.67
CA SER A 433 7.77 10.56 -16.21
C SER A 433 6.54 9.65 -16.24
N SER A 434 5.66 9.76 -15.24
CA SER A 434 4.39 9.03 -15.19
C SER A 434 3.48 9.40 -16.38
N ILE A 435 3.46 10.68 -16.76
CA ILE A 435 2.73 11.16 -17.94
C ILE A 435 3.37 10.64 -19.23
N GLU A 436 4.70 10.70 -19.37
CA GLU A 436 5.40 10.16 -20.54
C GLU A 436 5.06 8.68 -20.78
N LYS A 437 5.11 7.88 -19.72
CA LYS A 437 4.72 6.46 -19.76
C LYS A 437 3.24 6.28 -20.13
N THR A 438 2.36 7.13 -19.60
CA THR A 438 0.93 7.13 -19.96
C THR A 438 0.72 7.41 -21.46
N LEU A 439 1.54 8.27 -22.07
CA LEU A 439 1.44 8.60 -23.50
C LEU A 439 2.09 7.55 -24.40
N GLN A 440 3.05 6.79 -23.88
CA GLN A 440 3.88 5.88 -24.66
C GLN A 440 3.03 4.87 -25.44
N GLY A 441 3.22 4.81 -26.77
CA GLY A 441 2.49 3.91 -27.66
C GLY A 441 1.04 4.33 -27.97
N LYS A 442 0.48 5.33 -27.30
CA LYS A 442 -0.95 5.70 -27.40
C LYS A 442 -1.27 6.78 -28.43
N TYR A 443 -0.30 7.15 -29.25
CA TYR A 443 -0.46 8.12 -30.32
C TYR A 443 0.40 7.78 -31.53
N PHE A 444 0.05 8.35 -32.67
CA PHE A 444 0.85 8.37 -33.88
C PHE A 444 0.86 9.78 -34.45
N ILE A 445 2.04 10.31 -34.72
CA ILE A 445 2.23 11.59 -35.42
C ILE A 445 3.24 11.35 -36.53
N GLU A 446 2.81 11.52 -37.79
CA GLU A 446 3.73 11.43 -38.92
C GLU A 446 4.71 12.60 -38.91
N ASN A 447 6.00 12.32 -39.19
CA ASN A 447 7.10 13.29 -39.28
C ASN A 447 7.05 14.12 -40.58
N LYS A 448 5.90 14.75 -40.84
CA LYS A 448 5.66 15.73 -41.90
C LYS A 448 4.78 16.85 -41.33
N PHE A 449 4.94 18.08 -41.83
CA PHE A 449 4.27 19.27 -41.30
C PHE A 449 2.73 19.13 -41.26
N ASP A 450 2.13 18.60 -42.33
CA ASP A 450 0.69 18.29 -42.43
C ASP A 450 0.40 16.77 -42.38
N GLY A 451 1.32 16.00 -41.79
CA GLY A 451 1.20 14.54 -41.70
C GLY A 451 0.04 14.09 -40.81
N GLN A 452 -0.39 12.84 -41.01
CA GLN A 452 -1.48 12.27 -40.22
C GLN A 452 -1.12 12.19 -38.74
N ALA A 453 -2.06 12.58 -37.87
CA ALA A 453 -1.98 12.40 -36.43
C ALA A 453 -3.24 11.67 -35.95
N LYS A 454 -3.05 10.65 -35.12
CA LYS A 454 -4.17 9.90 -34.53
C LYS A 454 -3.83 9.43 -33.13
N VAL A 455 -4.87 9.34 -32.31
CA VAL A 455 -4.83 8.58 -31.07
C VAL A 455 -4.79 7.09 -31.43
N ASN A 456 -4.00 6.32 -30.68
CA ASN A 456 -3.71 4.91 -30.98
C ASN A 456 -4.09 4.04 -29.77
N LEU A 457 -5.37 3.74 -29.64
CA LEU A 457 -5.92 2.88 -28.59
C LEU A 457 -6.37 1.57 -29.20
N GLY A 458 -5.82 0.45 -28.72
CA GLY A 458 -6.21 -0.88 -29.16
C GLY A 458 -7.58 -1.31 -28.60
N PRO A 459 -8.13 -2.43 -29.09
CA PRO A 459 -9.43 -2.95 -28.67
C PRO A 459 -9.51 -3.29 -27.17
N GLU A 460 -8.37 -3.53 -26.51
CA GLU A 460 -8.26 -3.74 -25.07
C GLU A 460 -8.55 -2.47 -24.24
N VAL A 461 -8.30 -1.29 -24.82
CA VAL A 461 -8.59 0.00 -24.19
C VAL A 461 -9.95 0.52 -24.66
N PHE A 462 -10.21 0.43 -25.98
CA PHE A 462 -11.41 0.96 -26.60
C PHE A 462 -12.02 -0.10 -27.54
N PRO A 463 -12.93 -0.94 -27.03
CA PRO A 463 -13.48 -2.08 -27.77
C PRO A 463 -14.16 -1.70 -29.07
N VAL A 464 -14.13 -2.63 -30.03
CA VAL A 464 -14.74 -2.44 -31.35
C VAL A 464 -16.24 -2.19 -31.22
N GLU A 465 -16.93 -2.92 -30.34
CA GLU A 465 -18.36 -2.78 -30.08
C GLU A 465 -18.69 -1.38 -29.57
N LEU A 466 -17.85 -0.82 -28.69
CA LEU A 466 -18.02 0.54 -28.19
C LEU A 466 -17.81 1.57 -29.30
N ALA A 467 -16.81 1.38 -30.16
CA ALA A 467 -16.58 2.25 -31.31
C ALA A 467 -17.78 2.26 -32.27
N GLU A 468 -18.37 1.10 -32.54
CA GLU A 468 -19.58 1.00 -33.37
C GLU A 468 -20.79 1.67 -32.72
N LYS A 469 -20.97 1.57 -31.38
CA LYS A 469 -22.02 2.32 -30.67
C LYS A 469 -21.91 3.83 -30.88
N PHE A 470 -20.69 4.39 -30.86
CA PHE A 470 -20.46 5.82 -31.13
C PHE A 470 -20.78 6.18 -32.59
N LYS A 471 -20.29 5.41 -33.57
CA LYS A 471 -20.58 5.66 -34.99
C LYS A 471 -22.08 5.62 -35.29
N ASN A 472 -22.80 4.71 -34.63
CA ASN A 472 -24.24 4.52 -34.78
C ASN A 472 -25.08 5.45 -33.88
N ARG A 473 -24.46 6.42 -33.19
CA ARG A 473 -25.13 7.39 -32.29
C ARG A 473 -25.97 6.74 -31.19
N GLN A 474 -25.53 5.59 -30.70
CA GLN A 474 -26.20 4.83 -29.63
C GLN A 474 -25.79 5.30 -28.23
N ILE A 475 -24.64 5.99 -28.10
CA ILE A 475 -24.22 6.67 -26.87
C ILE A 475 -24.59 8.14 -26.97
N SER A 476 -25.39 8.63 -26.03
CA SER A 476 -25.78 10.04 -25.91
C SER A 476 -25.26 10.69 -24.63
N ARG A 477 -24.65 9.92 -23.72
CA ARG A 477 -24.14 10.42 -22.44
C ARG A 477 -22.83 9.74 -22.04
N ILE A 478 -21.88 10.52 -21.55
CA ILE A 478 -20.63 10.07 -20.93
C ILE A 478 -20.61 10.58 -19.49
N LEU A 479 -20.52 9.66 -18.52
CA LEU A 479 -20.36 9.99 -17.11
C LEU A 479 -18.98 9.57 -16.62
N LEU A 480 -18.20 10.54 -16.15
CA LEU A 480 -16.95 10.29 -15.43
C LEU A 480 -17.28 10.05 -13.96
N ILE A 481 -16.85 8.90 -13.41
CA ILE A 481 -17.07 8.56 -12.01
C ILE A 481 -15.76 8.26 -11.28
N GLY A 482 -15.74 8.54 -9.99
CA GLY A 482 -14.62 8.25 -9.10
C GLY A 482 -14.93 8.72 -7.68
N GLN A 483 -13.92 8.68 -6.81
CA GLN A 483 -13.98 9.23 -5.45
C GLN A 483 -12.73 10.06 -5.14
N GLY A 484 -12.87 11.06 -4.26
CA GLY A 484 -11.76 11.94 -3.86
C GLY A 484 -11.07 12.62 -5.06
N THR A 485 -9.73 12.59 -5.09
CA THR A 485 -8.90 13.09 -6.20
C THR A 485 -9.34 12.52 -7.56
N ALA A 486 -9.75 11.25 -7.65
CA ALA A 486 -10.20 10.66 -8.92
C ALA A 486 -11.52 11.26 -9.42
N ALA A 487 -12.41 11.69 -8.52
CA ALA A 487 -13.62 12.43 -8.91
C ALA A 487 -13.27 13.82 -9.46
N VAL A 488 -12.27 14.49 -8.88
CA VAL A 488 -11.77 15.79 -9.39
C VAL A 488 -11.07 15.62 -10.74
N ALA A 489 -10.31 14.54 -10.93
CA ALA A 489 -9.78 14.17 -12.25
C ALA A 489 -10.92 13.98 -13.26
N GLY A 490 -12.01 13.33 -12.85
CA GLY A 490 -13.23 13.20 -13.64
C GLY A 490 -13.81 14.55 -14.09
N ILE A 491 -13.85 15.56 -13.21
CA ILE A 491 -14.31 16.92 -13.54
C ILE A 491 -13.39 17.57 -14.60
N ALA A 492 -12.07 17.45 -14.44
CA ALA A 492 -11.10 17.96 -15.41
C ALA A 492 -11.28 17.28 -16.78
N ILE A 493 -11.39 15.95 -16.79
CA ILE A 493 -11.60 15.14 -17.99
C ILE A 493 -12.92 15.55 -18.68
N ALA A 494 -14.01 15.66 -17.93
CA ALA A 494 -15.32 16.06 -18.45
C ALA A 494 -15.26 17.40 -19.19
N SER A 495 -14.64 18.40 -18.57
CA SER A 495 -14.46 19.74 -19.16
C SER A 495 -13.64 19.72 -20.45
N MET A 496 -12.57 18.92 -20.50
CA MET A 496 -11.74 18.77 -21.69
C MET A 496 -12.46 17.99 -22.80
N MET A 497 -13.16 16.91 -22.46
CA MET A 497 -13.95 16.10 -23.40
C MET A 497 -15.10 16.91 -24.00
N GLN A 498 -15.81 17.70 -23.19
CA GLN A 498 -16.91 18.54 -23.67
C GLN A 498 -16.43 19.55 -24.73
N ARG A 499 -15.21 20.09 -24.57
CA ARG A 499 -14.60 20.96 -25.60
C ARG A 499 -14.26 20.19 -26.88
N ALA A 500 -13.70 18.98 -26.76
CA ALA A 500 -13.36 18.14 -27.90
C ALA A 500 -14.60 17.64 -28.66
N LEU A 501 -15.69 17.37 -27.96
CA LEU A 501 -16.95 16.87 -28.52
C LEU A 501 -17.95 17.98 -28.86
N LYS A 502 -17.51 19.24 -28.88
CA LYS A 502 -18.37 20.39 -29.18
C LYS A 502 -19.05 20.19 -30.54
N GLY A 503 -20.37 20.35 -30.57
CA GLY A 503 -21.18 20.15 -31.78
C GLY A 503 -21.74 18.73 -31.95
N SER A 504 -21.44 17.81 -31.04
CA SER A 504 -22.15 16.53 -30.91
C SER A 504 -23.36 16.63 -29.98
N ASP A 505 -24.27 15.66 -30.07
CA ASP A 505 -25.41 15.50 -29.16
C ASP A 505 -25.05 14.73 -27.87
N ILE A 506 -23.75 14.57 -27.57
CA ILE A 506 -23.26 13.79 -26.44
C ILE A 506 -23.10 14.68 -25.22
N GLU A 507 -23.84 14.37 -24.17
CA GLU A 507 -23.70 15.00 -22.87
C GLU A 507 -22.49 14.41 -22.12
N VAL A 508 -21.60 15.27 -21.60
CA VAL A 508 -20.46 14.84 -20.77
C VAL A 508 -20.58 15.48 -19.39
N ARG A 509 -20.57 14.64 -18.34
CA ARG A 509 -20.63 15.11 -16.94
C ARG A 509 -19.70 14.29 -16.04
N ALA A 510 -19.29 14.87 -14.93
CA ALA A 510 -18.63 14.17 -13.84
C ALA A 510 -19.57 14.08 -12.64
N ILE A 511 -19.60 12.92 -11.98
CA ILE A 511 -20.38 12.68 -10.78
C ILE A 511 -19.61 11.72 -9.86
N LYS A 512 -19.65 11.93 -8.55
CA LYS A 512 -19.04 10.96 -7.61
C LYS A 512 -19.75 9.62 -7.75
N ALA A 513 -19.00 8.52 -7.60
CA ALA A 513 -19.56 7.18 -7.77
C ALA A 513 -20.74 6.90 -6.80
N THR A 514 -20.63 7.35 -5.54
CA THR A 514 -21.69 7.26 -4.52
C THR A 514 -22.92 8.09 -4.86
N GLU A 515 -22.75 9.29 -5.44
CA GLU A 515 -23.88 10.14 -5.84
C GLU A 515 -24.66 9.52 -7.02
N LEU A 516 -23.93 8.89 -7.94
CA LEU A 516 -24.57 8.13 -9.02
C LEU A 516 -25.36 6.96 -8.46
N SER A 517 -24.72 6.07 -7.70
CA SER A 517 -25.34 4.85 -7.18
C SER A 517 -26.42 5.09 -6.13
N GLY A 518 -26.30 6.15 -5.34
CA GLY A 518 -27.28 6.51 -4.31
C GLY A 518 -28.50 7.24 -4.85
N TYR A 519 -28.34 8.11 -5.86
CA TYR A 519 -29.38 9.10 -6.18
C TYR A 519 -29.64 9.33 -7.67
N SER A 520 -28.69 9.04 -8.57
CA SER A 520 -28.76 9.49 -9.97
C SER A 520 -28.75 8.37 -11.02
N MET A 521 -28.95 7.11 -10.61
CA MET A 521 -29.05 5.98 -11.54
C MET A 521 -30.41 5.95 -12.24
N GLU A 522 -30.38 5.69 -13.55
CA GLU A 522 -31.57 5.43 -14.36
C GLU A 522 -31.83 3.92 -14.42
N GLU A 523 -33.06 3.49 -14.69
CA GLU A 523 -33.38 2.05 -14.84
C GLU A 523 -32.66 1.41 -16.04
N ASN A 524 -32.55 2.16 -17.13
CA ASN A 524 -31.85 1.75 -18.34
C ASN A 524 -30.75 2.75 -18.67
N MET A 525 -29.51 2.28 -18.69
CA MET A 525 -28.32 3.07 -18.97
C MET A 525 -27.63 2.65 -20.27
N ALA A 526 -28.30 1.93 -21.18
CA ALA A 526 -27.71 1.42 -22.43
C ALA A 526 -27.12 2.50 -23.35
N LYS A 527 -27.60 3.74 -23.26
CA LYS A 527 -27.09 4.91 -24.00
C LYS A 527 -25.99 5.69 -23.27
N THR A 528 -25.53 5.17 -22.12
CA THR A 528 -24.54 5.82 -21.27
C THR A 528 -23.22 5.05 -21.33
N LEU A 529 -22.15 5.80 -21.58
CA LEU A 529 -20.78 5.35 -21.32
C LEU A 529 -20.37 5.84 -19.92
N ILE A 530 -19.96 4.91 -19.07
CA ILE A 530 -19.31 5.20 -17.79
C ILE A 530 -17.80 5.11 -18.00
N ILE A 531 -17.07 6.11 -17.52
CA ILE A 531 -15.60 6.05 -17.43
C ILE A 531 -15.26 6.12 -15.94
N ALA A 532 -14.90 4.97 -15.37
CA ALA A 532 -14.55 4.83 -13.97
C ALA A 532 -13.07 5.14 -13.75
N VAL A 533 -12.77 6.17 -12.96
CA VAL A 533 -11.42 6.60 -12.63
C VAL A 533 -11.07 6.10 -11.22
N SER A 534 -9.98 5.33 -11.10
CA SER A 534 -9.48 4.84 -9.81
C SER A 534 -7.98 4.54 -9.89
N GLN A 535 -7.19 5.05 -8.94
CA GLN A 535 -5.75 4.72 -8.89
C GLN A 535 -5.55 3.24 -8.55
N SER A 536 -6.19 2.73 -7.49
CA SER A 536 -5.97 1.39 -6.97
C SER A 536 -6.75 0.30 -7.73
N GLY A 537 -7.86 0.69 -8.37
CA GLY A 537 -8.84 -0.23 -8.95
C GLY A 537 -9.59 -1.09 -7.93
N THR A 538 -9.41 -0.85 -6.62
CA THR A 538 -10.03 -1.59 -5.52
C THR A 538 -11.00 -0.75 -4.70
N THR A 539 -11.17 0.54 -5.02
CA THR A 539 -12.10 1.44 -4.30
C THR A 539 -13.51 0.84 -4.29
N THR A 540 -14.01 0.48 -3.11
CA THR A 540 -15.27 -0.27 -2.92
C THR A 540 -16.45 0.43 -3.55
N ASP A 541 -16.63 1.73 -3.27
CA ASP A 541 -17.77 2.50 -3.78
C ASP A 541 -17.78 2.59 -5.30
N THR A 542 -16.60 2.78 -5.92
CA THR A 542 -16.46 2.82 -7.38
C THR A 542 -16.78 1.46 -7.99
N ASN A 543 -16.21 0.38 -7.43
CA ASN A 543 -16.47 -0.98 -7.91
C ASN A 543 -17.94 -1.37 -7.80
N ARG A 544 -18.59 -1.09 -6.67
CA ARG A 544 -20.02 -1.34 -6.46
C ARG A 544 -20.88 -0.54 -7.44
N THR A 545 -20.54 0.73 -7.67
CA THR A 545 -21.23 1.57 -8.65
C THR A 545 -21.10 0.98 -10.06
N VAL A 546 -19.92 0.48 -10.43
CA VAL A 546 -19.68 -0.19 -11.72
C VAL A 546 -20.54 -1.45 -11.88
N ASP A 547 -20.64 -2.29 -10.84
CA ASP A 547 -21.52 -3.47 -10.88
C ASP A 547 -22.98 -3.05 -11.13
N MET A 548 -23.45 -2.00 -10.45
CA MET A 548 -24.83 -1.50 -10.54
C MET A 548 -25.17 -0.87 -11.90
N VAL A 549 -24.26 -0.10 -12.51
CA VAL A 549 -24.50 0.50 -13.85
C VAL A 549 -24.44 -0.54 -14.97
N ARG A 550 -23.61 -1.58 -14.81
CA ARG A 550 -23.55 -2.70 -15.77
C ARG A 550 -24.80 -3.56 -15.74
N ALA A 551 -25.35 -3.82 -14.56
CA ALA A 551 -26.65 -4.45 -14.43
C ALA A 551 -27.77 -3.67 -15.17
N ARG A 552 -27.54 -2.37 -15.43
CA ARG A 552 -28.42 -1.47 -16.19
C ARG A 552 -27.94 -1.23 -17.64
N GLN A 553 -27.12 -2.14 -18.17
CA GLN A 553 -26.66 -2.17 -19.57
C GLN A 553 -25.70 -1.03 -20.00
N ALA A 554 -25.17 -0.23 -19.07
CA ALA A 554 -24.18 0.78 -19.41
C ALA A 554 -22.91 0.15 -19.99
N SER A 555 -22.31 0.81 -20.98
CA SER A 555 -20.93 0.49 -21.37
C SER A 555 -19.96 1.12 -20.38
N VAL A 556 -18.88 0.44 -20.05
CA VAL A 556 -17.94 0.87 -19.01
C VAL A 556 -16.49 0.77 -19.49
N LEU A 557 -15.76 1.87 -19.41
CA LEU A 557 -14.30 1.90 -19.47
C LEU A 557 -13.73 2.21 -18.09
N ALA A 558 -12.51 1.75 -17.80
CA ALA A 558 -11.79 2.13 -16.61
C ALA A 558 -10.49 2.88 -16.94
N ILE A 559 -10.18 3.92 -16.18
CA ILE A 559 -8.85 4.54 -16.12
C ILE A 559 -8.23 4.13 -14.78
N VAL A 560 -7.23 3.25 -14.84
CA VAL A 560 -6.65 2.64 -13.64
C VAL A 560 -5.13 2.55 -13.71
N ASN A 561 -4.48 2.60 -12.56
CA ASN A 561 -3.03 2.42 -12.52
C ASN A 561 -2.65 0.97 -12.23
N ARG A 562 -3.38 0.27 -11.35
CA ARG A 562 -3.01 -1.09 -10.93
C ARG A 562 -3.54 -2.15 -11.90
N ARG A 563 -2.62 -2.87 -12.56
CA ARG A 563 -2.94 -4.10 -13.32
C ARG A 563 -3.57 -5.16 -12.43
N ASN A 564 -4.48 -5.97 -12.99
CA ASN A 564 -5.17 -7.06 -12.30
C ASN A 564 -5.90 -6.64 -11.01
N SER A 565 -6.32 -5.38 -10.92
CA SER A 565 -7.19 -4.91 -9.83
C SER A 565 -8.64 -5.30 -10.10
N ASP A 566 -9.48 -5.36 -9.05
CA ASP A 566 -10.85 -5.86 -9.14
C ASP A 566 -11.67 -5.13 -10.25
N LEU A 567 -11.49 -3.82 -10.40
CA LEU A 567 -12.16 -3.02 -11.42
C LEU A 567 -11.79 -3.44 -12.86
N THR A 568 -10.56 -3.91 -13.09
CA THR A 568 -10.10 -4.29 -14.46
C THR A 568 -10.86 -5.49 -15.02
N TYR A 569 -11.39 -6.36 -14.16
CA TYR A 569 -12.18 -7.53 -14.57
C TYR A 569 -13.67 -7.23 -14.76
N LYS A 570 -14.11 -6.02 -14.39
CA LYS A 570 -15.52 -5.63 -14.38
C LYS A 570 -15.91 -4.72 -15.55
N VAL A 571 -14.98 -4.31 -16.41
CA VAL A 571 -15.23 -3.29 -17.44
C VAL A 571 -15.02 -3.80 -18.85
N ASP A 572 -15.52 -3.07 -19.85
CA ASP A 572 -15.42 -3.46 -21.26
C ASP A 572 -14.02 -3.15 -21.83
N GLY A 573 -13.35 -2.12 -21.32
CA GLY A 573 -11.99 -1.73 -21.73
C GLY A 573 -11.24 -0.99 -20.64
N VAL A 574 -9.91 -1.11 -20.65
CA VAL A 574 -9.04 -0.57 -19.59
C VAL A 574 -7.94 0.32 -20.15
N MET A 575 -7.95 1.58 -19.74
CA MET A 575 -6.88 2.54 -20.00
C MET A 575 -5.93 2.59 -18.81
N TYR A 576 -4.80 1.90 -18.92
CA TYR A 576 -3.76 2.00 -17.90
C TYR A 576 -3.06 3.36 -17.93
N THR A 577 -2.88 3.96 -16.75
CA THR A 577 -1.96 5.06 -16.53
C THR A 577 -0.53 4.55 -16.30
N SER A 578 0.46 5.38 -16.64
CA SER A 578 1.88 5.04 -16.57
C SER A 578 2.18 3.71 -17.29
N ASP A 579 2.95 2.82 -16.69
CA ASP A 579 3.21 1.45 -17.16
C ASP A 579 2.27 0.40 -16.51
N GLY A 580 1.26 0.84 -15.74
CA GLY A 580 0.37 -0.02 -14.97
C GLY A 580 0.99 -0.60 -13.68
N ARG A 581 2.20 -0.17 -13.33
CA ARG A 581 2.98 -0.62 -12.16
C ARG A 581 3.53 0.52 -11.30
N ASP A 582 3.34 1.76 -11.72
CA ASP A 582 3.83 2.96 -11.06
C ASP A 582 3.04 3.28 -9.78
N ILE A 583 3.25 2.48 -8.73
CA ILE A 583 2.52 2.56 -7.46
C ILE A 583 2.71 3.93 -6.81
N GLU A 584 1.62 4.46 -6.27
CA GLU A 584 1.62 5.66 -5.44
C GLU A 584 1.55 5.20 -3.98
N MET A 585 2.65 5.41 -3.24
CA MET A 585 2.83 5.05 -1.84
C MET A 585 2.40 6.19 -0.91
N SER A 586 2.43 7.44 -1.38
CA SER A 586 1.84 8.56 -0.63
C SER A 586 0.33 8.36 -0.49
N VAL A 587 -0.19 8.67 0.69
CA VAL A 587 -1.65 8.72 0.94
C VAL A 587 -2.30 9.79 0.04
N ALA A 588 -1.68 10.97 -0.03
CA ALA A 588 -2.15 12.04 -0.90
C ALA A 588 -1.69 11.79 -2.34
N SER A 589 -2.67 11.58 -3.24
CA SER A 589 -2.40 11.36 -4.67
C SER A 589 -1.83 12.60 -5.37
N THR A 590 -0.92 12.39 -6.32
CA THR A 590 -0.13 13.39 -7.05
C THR A 590 0.06 12.99 -8.52
N LYS A 591 1.02 12.13 -8.85
CA LYS A 591 1.29 11.67 -10.22
C LYS A 591 0.09 10.97 -10.84
N ALA A 592 -0.69 10.23 -10.04
CA ALA A 592 -1.86 9.52 -10.57
C ALA A 592 -2.94 10.50 -11.07
N PHE A 593 -3.15 11.65 -10.41
CA PHE A 593 -4.09 12.67 -10.87
C PHE A 593 -3.75 13.16 -12.28
N TYR A 594 -2.49 13.57 -12.51
CA TYR A 594 -2.09 14.07 -13.83
C TYR A 594 -2.16 12.99 -14.91
N SER A 595 -1.69 11.78 -14.61
CA SER A 595 -1.76 10.65 -15.55
C SER A 595 -3.21 10.25 -15.86
N GLN A 596 -4.12 10.29 -14.88
CA GLN A 596 -5.56 10.05 -15.09
C GLN A 596 -6.18 11.10 -16.02
N VAL A 597 -5.87 12.38 -15.82
CA VAL A 597 -6.37 13.47 -16.67
C VAL A 597 -5.86 13.32 -18.10
N VAL A 598 -4.57 13.02 -18.29
CA VAL A 598 -3.97 12.76 -19.62
C VAL A 598 -4.61 11.56 -20.31
N ALA A 599 -4.77 10.45 -19.58
CA ALA A 599 -5.41 9.25 -20.09
C ALA A 599 -6.87 9.49 -20.50
N GLY A 600 -7.63 10.19 -19.67
CA GLY A 600 -8.99 10.60 -19.98
C GLY A 600 -9.07 11.53 -21.18
N TYR A 601 -8.14 12.48 -21.30
CA TYR A 601 -8.13 13.37 -22.45
C TYR A 601 -7.83 12.63 -23.77
N LEU A 602 -6.91 11.64 -23.76
CA LEU A 602 -6.69 10.77 -24.92
C LEU A 602 -7.95 10.00 -25.33
N LEU A 603 -8.72 9.46 -24.37
CA LEU A 603 -10.02 8.84 -24.66
C LEU A 603 -10.97 9.85 -25.31
N GLY A 604 -10.99 11.10 -24.81
CA GLY A 604 -11.80 12.17 -25.38
C GLY A 604 -11.43 12.50 -26.82
N LEU A 605 -10.14 12.64 -27.12
CA LEU A 605 -9.63 12.87 -28.46
C LEU A 605 -9.92 11.68 -29.40
N ASN A 606 -9.84 10.44 -28.90
CA ASN A 606 -10.20 9.24 -29.67
C ASN A 606 -11.68 9.27 -30.06
N ILE A 607 -12.58 9.52 -29.11
CA ILE A 607 -14.02 9.62 -29.36
C ILE A 607 -14.31 10.77 -30.33
N ALA A 608 -13.72 11.94 -30.10
CA ALA A 608 -13.94 13.12 -30.93
C ALA A 608 -13.48 12.91 -32.38
N SER A 609 -12.32 12.27 -32.57
CA SER A 609 -11.82 11.88 -33.89
C SER A 609 -12.70 10.80 -34.54
N LEU A 610 -13.23 9.86 -33.76
CA LEU A 610 -14.09 8.78 -34.26
C LEU A 610 -15.41 9.30 -34.83
N ILE A 611 -16.03 10.28 -34.17
CA ILE A 611 -17.30 10.88 -34.59
C ILE A 611 -17.13 12.13 -35.46
N GLY A 612 -15.89 12.56 -35.74
CA GLY A 612 -15.58 13.67 -36.65
C GLY A 612 -15.86 15.07 -36.08
N THR A 613 -15.82 15.25 -34.76
CA THR A 613 -15.99 16.58 -34.13
C THR A 613 -14.72 17.43 -34.16
N ILE A 614 -13.55 16.80 -34.32
CA ILE A 614 -12.25 17.46 -34.50
C ILE A 614 -11.54 16.90 -35.73
N GLY A 615 -10.80 17.76 -36.43
CA GLY A 615 -10.01 17.39 -37.61
C GLY A 615 -8.58 16.96 -37.27
N ASN A 616 -7.87 16.41 -38.26
CA ASN A 616 -6.47 15.95 -38.12
C ASN A 616 -5.52 17.04 -37.57
N LYS A 617 -5.71 18.30 -37.99
CA LYS A 617 -4.87 19.42 -37.54
C LYS A 617 -5.04 19.71 -36.05
N GLU A 618 -6.27 19.63 -35.55
CA GLU A 618 -6.57 19.83 -34.12
C GLU A 618 -6.06 18.65 -33.31
N VAL A 619 -6.31 17.41 -33.74
CA VAL A 619 -5.75 16.19 -33.11
C VAL A 619 -4.23 16.29 -33.01
N ARG A 620 -3.55 16.70 -34.09
CA ARG A 620 -2.09 16.88 -34.11
C ARG A 620 -1.64 17.91 -33.07
N ARG A 621 -2.30 19.07 -33.01
CA ARG A 621 -2.00 20.12 -32.02
C ARG A 621 -2.15 19.60 -30.60
N GLU A 622 -3.28 18.98 -30.26
CA GLU A 622 -3.54 18.50 -28.90
C GLU A 622 -2.55 17.39 -28.49
N LEU A 623 -2.20 16.48 -29.40
CA LEU A 623 -1.17 15.47 -29.12
C LEU A 623 0.21 16.09 -28.90
N GLN A 624 0.60 17.11 -29.68
CA GLN A 624 1.86 17.82 -29.48
C GLN A 624 1.89 18.56 -28.14
N GLU A 625 0.78 19.18 -27.74
CA GLU A 625 0.66 19.82 -26.42
C GLU A 625 0.78 18.81 -25.28
N LEU A 626 0.14 17.64 -25.39
CA LEU A 626 0.27 16.54 -24.43
C LEU A 626 1.71 16.04 -24.32
N LEU A 627 2.42 15.90 -25.44
CA LEU A 627 3.83 15.49 -25.46
C LEU A 627 4.76 16.54 -24.86
N SER A 628 4.36 17.82 -24.87
CA SER A 628 5.11 18.90 -24.22
C SER A 628 4.86 19.01 -22.72
N LEU A 629 3.77 18.41 -22.21
CA LEU A 629 3.31 18.56 -20.83
C LEU A 629 4.34 18.11 -19.77
N PRO A 630 5.06 16.98 -19.94
CA PRO A 630 6.11 16.58 -19.00
C PRO A 630 7.16 17.67 -18.78
N ASN A 631 7.64 18.28 -19.86
CA ASN A 631 8.64 19.37 -19.79
C ASN A 631 8.08 20.62 -19.10
N LYS A 632 6.81 20.95 -19.34
CA LYS A 632 6.13 22.08 -18.67
C LYS A 632 5.96 21.85 -17.18
N ILE A 633 5.67 20.62 -16.75
CA ILE A 633 5.61 20.29 -15.31
C ILE A 633 7.01 20.34 -14.71
N ALA A 634 8.02 19.80 -15.39
CA ALA A 634 9.40 19.84 -14.92
C ALA A 634 9.90 21.28 -14.72
N SER A 635 9.54 22.23 -15.59
CA SER A 635 9.91 23.64 -15.40
C SER A 635 9.20 24.30 -14.21
N VAL A 636 7.96 23.90 -13.88
CA VAL A 636 7.29 24.36 -12.65
C VAL A 636 8.00 23.82 -11.42
N LEU A 637 8.40 22.54 -11.43
CA LEU A 637 9.10 21.90 -10.31
C LEU A 637 10.48 22.50 -10.02
N GLN A 638 11.14 23.11 -11.02
CA GLN A 638 12.39 23.85 -10.81
C GLN A 638 12.22 25.04 -9.85
N ASN A 639 11.02 25.59 -9.72
CA ASN A 639 10.71 26.69 -8.81
C ASN A 639 10.42 26.23 -7.36
N ARG A 640 10.73 24.97 -7.01
CA ARG A 640 10.45 24.41 -5.67
C ARG A 640 10.98 25.29 -4.53
N HIS A 641 12.19 25.81 -4.67
CA HIS A 641 12.80 26.62 -3.61
C HIS A 641 11.99 27.90 -3.35
N ASP A 642 11.57 28.59 -4.41
CA ASP A 642 10.75 29.79 -4.30
C ASP A 642 9.37 29.47 -3.68
N ILE A 643 8.75 28.36 -4.10
CA ILE A 643 7.48 27.88 -3.53
C ILE A 643 7.64 27.57 -2.03
N GLU A 644 8.75 26.95 -1.62
CA GLU A 644 9.05 26.67 -0.21
C GLU A 644 9.19 27.96 0.60
N VAL A 645 9.94 28.94 0.09
CA VAL A 645 10.12 30.25 0.74
C VAL A 645 8.76 30.94 0.94
N LEU A 646 7.92 30.98 -0.10
CA LEU A 646 6.58 31.55 -0.03
C LEU A 646 5.69 30.80 0.97
N ALA A 647 5.73 29.47 0.97
CA ALA A 647 4.95 28.66 1.91
C ALA A 647 5.37 28.93 3.37
N ARG A 648 6.67 29.01 3.65
CA ARG A 648 7.19 29.33 4.99
C ARG A 648 6.77 30.73 5.44
N GLN A 649 6.82 31.71 4.54
CA GLN A 649 6.49 33.10 4.84
C GLN A 649 4.99 33.33 5.09
N TYR A 650 4.13 32.81 4.21
CA TYR A 650 2.70 33.17 4.21
C TYR A 650 1.79 32.12 4.84
N ALA A 651 2.07 30.84 4.62
CA ALA A 651 1.16 29.76 5.03
C ALA A 651 1.14 29.59 6.56
N THR A 652 2.31 29.71 7.20
CA THR A 652 2.49 29.53 8.65
C THR A 652 1.85 30.65 9.49
N THR A 653 1.68 31.85 8.92
CA THR A 653 1.21 33.04 9.63
C THR A 653 -0.31 33.22 9.56
N ARG A 654 -1.00 32.45 8.71
CA ARG A 654 -2.44 32.56 8.48
C ARG A 654 -3.16 31.31 8.97
N ARG A 655 -4.22 31.51 9.77
CA ARG A 655 -5.05 30.42 10.29
C ARG A 655 -5.89 29.82 9.17
N ASP A 656 -6.69 30.67 8.52
CA ASP A 656 -7.68 30.28 7.52
C ASP A 656 -7.13 30.44 6.11
N TRP A 657 -7.34 29.43 5.27
CA TRP A 657 -6.89 29.40 3.88
C TRP A 657 -8.07 29.11 2.95
N ALA A 658 -8.02 29.64 1.74
CA ALA A 658 -8.98 29.36 0.68
C ALA A 658 -8.27 29.14 -0.66
N VAL A 659 -8.89 28.38 -1.56
CA VAL A 659 -8.39 28.16 -2.90
C VAL A 659 -9.47 28.51 -3.91
N VAL A 660 -9.16 29.33 -4.91
CA VAL A 660 -10.14 29.72 -5.91
C VAL A 660 -9.67 29.43 -7.33
N GLY A 661 -10.60 29.01 -8.18
CA GLY A 661 -10.37 28.74 -9.59
C GLY A 661 -11.66 28.84 -10.39
N SER A 662 -11.58 29.10 -11.70
CA SER A 662 -12.76 29.24 -12.56
C SER A 662 -12.53 28.57 -13.91
N GLY A 663 -13.62 28.17 -14.56
CA GLY A 663 -13.54 27.46 -15.85
C GLY A 663 -12.63 26.23 -15.75
N SER A 664 -11.59 26.17 -16.58
CA SER A 664 -10.63 25.06 -16.59
C SER A 664 -9.77 24.94 -15.33
N THR A 665 -9.58 26.02 -14.55
CA THR A 665 -8.76 25.98 -13.34
C THR A 665 -9.51 25.59 -12.08
N LYS A 666 -10.85 25.42 -12.15
CA LYS A 666 -11.65 25.00 -10.99
C LYS A 666 -11.25 23.61 -10.50
N ALA A 667 -11.00 22.66 -11.40
CA ALA A 667 -10.54 21.33 -11.01
C ALA A 667 -9.17 21.37 -10.31
N ALA A 668 -8.26 22.28 -10.71
CA ALA A 668 -7.00 22.49 -10.02
C ALA A 668 -7.21 23.06 -8.61
N ALA A 669 -8.12 24.02 -8.45
CA ALA A 669 -8.47 24.56 -7.13
C ALA A 669 -9.04 23.48 -6.19
N ASP A 670 -9.94 22.63 -6.70
CA ASP A 670 -10.52 21.53 -5.94
C ASP A 670 -9.49 20.48 -5.53
N GLU A 671 -8.54 20.17 -6.42
CA GLU A 671 -7.45 19.23 -6.11
C GLU A 671 -6.49 19.81 -5.07
N ILE A 672 -6.05 21.07 -5.24
CA ILE A 672 -5.18 21.75 -4.26
C ILE A 672 -5.84 21.76 -2.88
N ARG A 673 -7.13 22.05 -2.80
CA ARG A 673 -7.88 21.99 -1.53
C ARG A 673 -7.85 20.62 -0.90
N ILE A 674 -8.05 19.55 -1.67
CA ILE A 674 -7.94 18.17 -1.15
C ILE A 674 -6.53 17.96 -0.57
N LYS A 675 -5.47 18.27 -1.34
CA LYS A 675 -4.09 18.06 -0.89
C LYS A 675 -3.75 18.82 0.38
N LEU A 676 -4.10 20.10 0.44
CA LEU A 676 -3.81 20.91 1.61
C LEU A 676 -4.66 20.50 2.81
N SER A 677 -5.90 20.04 2.61
CA SER A 677 -6.73 19.51 3.72
C SER A 677 -6.14 18.21 4.27
N GLU A 678 -5.69 17.30 3.39
CA GLU A 678 -5.07 16.02 3.75
C GLU A 678 -3.73 16.20 4.47
N LEU A 679 -2.89 17.13 4.01
CA LEU A 679 -1.50 17.25 4.45
C LEU A 679 -1.28 18.29 5.55
N CYS A 680 -2.12 19.33 5.61
CA CYS A 680 -1.99 20.39 6.60
C CYS A 680 -3.00 20.27 7.75
N TYR A 681 -3.94 19.31 7.68
CA TYR A 681 -5.01 19.12 8.65
C TYR A 681 -5.83 20.40 8.94
N LYS A 682 -6.04 21.20 7.89
CA LYS A 682 -6.84 22.43 7.93
C LYS A 682 -8.12 22.25 7.14
N SER A 683 -9.21 22.85 7.62
CA SER A 683 -10.40 23.06 6.80
C SER A 683 -10.08 24.15 5.78
N ILE A 684 -10.16 23.83 4.50
CA ILE A 684 -9.84 24.75 3.41
C ILE A 684 -11.04 24.82 2.49
N ALA A 685 -11.53 26.03 2.25
CA ALA A 685 -12.63 26.28 1.34
C ALA A 685 -12.14 26.30 -0.12
N THR A 686 -12.99 25.82 -1.05
CA THR A 686 -12.85 26.14 -2.48
C THR A 686 -14.01 26.93 -2.99
N ASP A 687 -13.70 27.87 -3.89
CA ASP A 687 -14.71 28.70 -4.53
C ASP A 687 -14.34 29.06 -5.98
N TYR A 688 -15.28 29.70 -6.67
CA TYR A 688 -15.03 30.35 -7.95
C TYR A 688 -14.39 31.72 -7.74
N ILE A 689 -13.54 32.13 -8.68
CA ILE A 689 -12.81 33.41 -8.59
C ILE A 689 -13.79 34.60 -8.52
N GLU A 690 -14.87 34.57 -9.29
CA GLU A 690 -15.83 35.67 -9.36
C GLU A 690 -16.76 35.73 -8.14
N ASP A 691 -17.06 34.59 -7.52
CA ASP A 691 -17.96 34.51 -6.35
C ASP A 691 -17.36 35.22 -5.12
N LYS A 692 -16.03 35.41 -5.10
CA LYS A 692 -15.37 36.29 -4.11
C LYS A 692 -15.94 37.71 -4.07
N LYS A 693 -16.44 38.25 -5.18
CA LYS A 693 -17.02 39.60 -5.22
C LYS A 693 -18.39 39.67 -4.53
N HIS A 694 -18.98 38.52 -4.20
CA HIS A 694 -20.33 38.39 -3.67
C HIS A 694 -20.36 37.99 -2.19
N ILE A 695 -19.21 38.00 -1.51
CA ILE A 695 -19.07 37.68 -0.08
C ILE A 695 -18.37 38.82 0.70
N ASP A 696 -18.48 38.80 2.03
CA ASP A 696 -17.82 39.77 2.92
C ASP A 696 -16.30 39.51 2.97
N LEU A 697 -15.51 40.51 2.57
CA LEU A 697 -14.05 40.46 2.47
C LEU A 697 -13.33 40.89 3.76
N SER A 698 -14.05 41.22 4.83
CA SER A 698 -13.44 41.69 6.09
C SER A 698 -12.66 40.62 6.85
N SER A 699 -12.80 39.33 6.48
CA SER A 699 -12.12 38.19 7.10
C SER A 699 -11.25 37.41 6.12
N GLU A 700 -10.45 38.09 5.27
CA GLU A 700 -9.79 37.40 4.17
C GLU A 700 -8.77 36.32 4.63
N PRO A 701 -9.02 35.03 4.30
CA PRO A 701 -8.06 33.97 4.49
C PRO A 701 -6.88 34.14 3.54
N LEU A 702 -5.77 33.44 3.80
CA LEU A 702 -4.74 33.27 2.77
C LEU A 702 -5.38 32.63 1.54
N THR A 703 -5.48 33.36 0.43
CA THR A 703 -6.09 32.81 -0.77
C THR A 703 -5.05 32.41 -1.81
N LEU A 704 -5.10 31.14 -2.21
CA LEU A 704 -4.42 30.64 -3.40
C LEU A 704 -5.33 30.80 -4.62
N VAL A 705 -4.87 31.53 -5.63
CA VAL A 705 -5.66 31.81 -6.85
C VAL A 705 -5.10 31.03 -8.03
N CYS A 706 -5.89 30.12 -8.58
CA CYS A 706 -5.55 29.32 -9.76
C CYS A 706 -5.81 30.11 -11.04
N THR A 707 -4.82 30.88 -11.49
CA THR A 707 -4.97 31.87 -12.59
C THR A 707 -4.49 31.40 -13.96
N ALA A 708 -3.99 30.17 -14.08
CA ALA A 708 -3.44 29.65 -15.33
C ALA A 708 -4.46 29.72 -16.48
N GLY A 709 -4.08 30.38 -17.59
CA GLY A 709 -4.95 30.53 -18.76
C GLY A 709 -6.01 31.64 -18.65
N LEU A 710 -6.01 32.44 -17.57
CA LEU A 710 -6.85 33.64 -17.52
C LEU A 710 -6.35 34.71 -18.48
N PRO A 711 -7.25 35.42 -19.20
CA PRO A 711 -6.89 36.62 -19.93
C PRO A 711 -6.26 37.69 -19.01
N ALA A 712 -5.38 38.53 -19.56
CA ALA A 712 -4.67 39.55 -18.76
C ALA A 712 -5.60 40.49 -17.98
N MET A 713 -6.78 40.83 -18.52
CA MET A 713 -7.79 41.61 -17.79
C MET A 713 -8.35 40.84 -16.59
N ALA A 714 -8.76 39.59 -16.79
CA ALA A 714 -9.27 38.75 -15.70
C ALA A 714 -8.21 38.50 -14.62
N LEU A 715 -6.95 38.34 -15.01
CA LEU A 715 -5.83 38.21 -14.07
C LEU A 715 -5.69 39.43 -13.16
N ARG A 716 -5.76 40.64 -13.72
CA ARG A 716 -5.69 41.89 -12.93
C ARG A 716 -6.83 42.03 -11.93
N ASP A 717 -8.02 41.57 -12.29
CA ASP A 717 -9.16 41.57 -11.37
C ASP A 717 -9.10 40.46 -10.32
N SER A 718 -8.36 39.38 -10.59
CA SER A 718 -8.28 38.20 -9.71
C SER A 718 -7.19 38.31 -8.62
N VAL A 719 -6.17 39.15 -8.81
CA VAL A 719 -4.97 39.25 -7.94
C VAL A 719 -4.85 40.64 -7.28
N LYS A 720 -5.96 41.18 -6.79
CA LYS A 720 -5.98 42.50 -6.11
C LYS A 720 -5.45 42.44 -4.69
#